data_AF-A0A5C8RUA1-F1
#
_entry.id   AF-A0A5C8RUA1-F1
#
_cell.length_a   1.000
_cell.length_b   1.000
_cell.length_c   1.000
_cell.angle_alpha   90.00
_cell.angle_beta   90.00
_cell.angle_gamma   90.00
#
_symmetry.space_group_name_H-M   'P 1'
#
loop_
_entity.id
_entity.type
_entity.pdbx_description
1 polymer ?
#
loop_
_entity_poly.entity_id
_entity_poly.type
_entity_poly.pdbx_seq_one_letter_code
_entity_poly.pdbx_strand_id
1 'polypeptide(L)'
;MSARRAASSRVAAGVVVRLGRWAVGALRTASRVAAASALAALGILFLNYVVLSTDKARAYRDLDPNVAECRDGLARGWTILADTGRETLQTAIPSDGDGWVDASDDEGAVVAADARWGTRLRCALQRHVVPARAPGGRDLAYHLGFIEFQEDGEPYALVSREGAGDAAIDSAMLRHAMDDEMRAKGMPATMVKPVITQLDALKKHLAHGSHYVIAFVHGWRHDARIGDGNVADLRLYAAHAARFLAQRCPDDPSVCDMDVTAIYVGWRGARVDERGLRTWFGDAVGGFFGGLSAGATLFDRKPVSEAIAPGAISALRTIETTLSAPGAHNKLIVAGHSLGGNMLATGLQDDVVKAVRRHRFGETLPPVLGNLVVLINPASEASKWTAIQREVWSHLADHADAHTPASEVVRDDGYFPADQRPVLMSVTAALAFPAGGLRPGDCAWIGLDVADGFAAARKRIRSRLAATDRMFDAGVDYDWATHDLFPTFKFDFRPAAGFLDRVAARFEGRPPRGETCTPAAPVGLGAGLATLPVRTLSLLAATFPFQNTAREDSHTIGNLDPPRPAAGVLADAQQSAAPFGTTHELMGLDAPGLERHHPYATLADAAIDCPRSDRWLTRARLARADRRGNFWDSTDLAPRFPQEDSLHENGPAARFLHGLQLTGIAPITRPNDPFWNVRAFDNALSRHDGYRLSSFICALNQLVMDDITDAPAAMSDHQDVPGR
;
A
#
# COMPACT_ATOMS: atom_id res chain seq x y z
N MET A 1 76.00 29.12 10.97
CA MET A 1 74.59 29.06 10.51
C MET A 1 74.27 27.91 9.53
N SER A 2 75.23 27.10 9.06
CA SER A 2 74.96 26.07 8.02
C SER A 2 74.41 24.72 8.56
N ALA A 3 74.81 24.29 9.77
CA ALA A 3 74.43 22.97 10.29
C ALA A 3 72.98 22.83 10.80
N ARG A 4 72.34 23.93 11.27
CA ARG A 4 70.95 23.88 11.80
C ARG A 4 69.88 23.84 10.71
N ARG A 5 70.14 24.35 9.49
CA ARG A 5 69.20 24.27 8.35
C ARG A 5 69.18 22.88 7.71
N ALA A 6 70.29 22.14 7.74
CA ALA A 6 70.37 20.78 7.21
C ALA A 6 69.66 19.73 8.10
N ALA A 7 69.56 19.99 9.41
CA ALA A 7 68.87 19.10 10.35
C ALA A 7 67.34 19.22 10.26
N SER A 8 66.78 20.43 10.09
CA SER A 8 65.32 20.59 9.97
C SER A 8 64.77 20.11 8.62
N SER A 9 65.55 20.17 7.53
CA SER A 9 65.11 19.65 6.22
C SER A 9 65.05 18.11 6.19
N ARG A 10 65.95 17.42 6.91
CA ARG A 10 65.92 15.95 7.04
C ARG A 10 64.77 15.44 7.90
N VAL A 11 64.40 16.17 8.96
CA VAL A 11 63.23 15.84 9.79
C VAL A 11 61.92 16.07 9.02
N ALA A 12 61.80 17.20 8.31
CA ALA A 12 60.64 17.49 7.46
C ALA A 12 60.49 16.46 6.31
N ALA A 13 61.58 16.09 5.64
CA ALA A 13 61.57 15.06 4.60
C ALA A 13 61.20 13.67 5.16
N GLY A 14 61.67 13.32 6.36
CA GLY A 14 61.32 12.07 7.03
C GLY A 14 59.83 11.98 7.43
N VAL A 15 59.23 13.11 7.84
CA VAL A 15 57.80 13.21 8.15
C VAL A 15 56.94 13.11 6.89
N VAL A 16 57.34 13.78 5.80
CA VAL A 16 56.65 13.70 4.50
C VAL A 16 56.71 12.28 3.91
N VAL A 17 57.86 11.60 4.00
CA VAL A 17 58.00 10.20 3.53
C VAL A 17 57.20 9.23 4.40
N ARG A 18 57.13 9.44 5.72
CA ARG A 18 56.29 8.64 6.62
C ARG A 18 54.80 8.86 6.37
N LEU A 19 54.36 10.11 6.18
CA LEU A 19 52.99 10.45 5.81
C LEU A 19 52.62 9.87 4.44
N GLY A 20 53.51 9.96 3.45
CA GLY A 20 53.32 9.36 2.13
C GLY A 20 53.21 7.83 2.16
N ARG A 21 54.04 7.16 2.97
CA ARG A 21 53.93 5.70 3.19
C ARG A 21 52.64 5.31 3.90
N TRP A 22 52.20 6.10 4.88
CA TRP A 22 50.94 5.86 5.59
C TRP A 22 49.73 6.07 4.66
N ALA A 23 49.75 7.12 3.84
CA ALA A 23 48.73 7.39 2.83
C ALA A 23 48.65 6.28 1.77
N VAL A 24 49.79 5.80 1.25
CA VAL A 24 49.82 4.67 0.30
C VAL A 24 49.36 3.36 0.96
N GLY A 25 49.72 3.13 2.23
CA GLY A 25 49.24 2.00 3.02
C GLY A 25 47.72 2.04 3.20
N ALA A 26 47.17 3.19 3.61
CA ALA A 26 45.74 3.41 3.73
C ALA A 26 45.01 3.23 2.40
N LEU A 27 45.56 3.75 1.29
CA LEU A 27 44.97 3.58 -0.05
C LEU A 27 44.93 2.12 -0.49
N ARG A 28 45.99 1.34 -0.21
CA ARG A 28 46.05 -0.10 -0.53
C ARG A 28 45.09 -0.91 0.33
N THR A 29 44.94 -0.56 1.60
CA THR A 29 43.94 -1.19 2.47
C THR A 29 42.54 -0.86 1.99
N ALA A 30 42.26 0.41 1.68
CA ALA A 30 40.97 0.85 1.14
C ALA A 30 40.65 0.16 -0.20
N SER A 31 41.62 0.01 -1.11
CA SER A 31 41.39 -0.68 -2.39
C SER A 31 41.16 -2.18 -2.22
N ARG A 32 41.86 -2.84 -1.28
CA ARG A 32 41.60 -4.26 -0.94
C ARG A 32 40.24 -4.45 -0.32
N VAL A 33 39.83 -3.56 0.58
CA VAL A 33 38.48 -3.57 1.17
C VAL A 33 37.44 -3.36 0.07
N ALA A 34 37.61 -2.37 -0.81
CA ALA A 34 36.70 -2.13 -1.92
C ALA A 34 36.60 -3.33 -2.87
N ALA A 35 37.73 -3.96 -3.23
CA ALA A 35 37.74 -5.15 -4.08
C ALA A 35 37.07 -6.36 -3.41
N ALA A 36 37.32 -6.58 -2.12
CA ALA A 36 36.65 -7.64 -1.36
C ALA A 36 35.14 -7.40 -1.24
N SER A 37 34.73 -6.15 -0.99
CA SER A 37 33.30 -5.76 -0.98
C SER A 37 32.65 -5.95 -2.35
N ALA A 38 33.35 -5.62 -3.44
CA ALA A 38 32.85 -5.83 -4.80
C ALA A 38 32.70 -7.33 -5.14
N LEU A 39 33.67 -8.16 -4.75
CA LEU A 39 33.58 -9.62 -4.92
C LEU A 39 32.47 -10.22 -4.06
N ALA A 40 32.30 -9.75 -2.82
CA ALA A 40 31.19 -10.15 -1.97
C ALA A 40 29.84 -9.77 -2.59
N ALA A 41 29.72 -8.54 -3.10
CA ALA A 41 28.52 -8.09 -3.81
C ALA A 41 28.22 -8.95 -5.06
N LEU A 42 29.24 -9.26 -5.87
CA LEU A 42 29.10 -10.15 -7.03
C LEU A 42 28.71 -11.59 -6.62
N GLY A 43 29.30 -12.10 -5.55
CA GLY A 43 28.94 -13.42 -5.00
C GLY A 43 27.50 -13.47 -4.49
N ILE A 44 27.03 -12.40 -3.83
CA ILE A 44 25.65 -12.23 -3.39
C ILE A 44 24.73 -12.18 -4.61
N LEU A 45 25.05 -11.40 -5.64
CA LEU A 45 24.29 -11.36 -6.88
C LEU A 45 24.25 -12.76 -7.55
N PHE A 46 25.36 -13.49 -7.61
CA PHE A 46 25.36 -14.84 -8.19
C PHE A 46 24.47 -15.81 -7.40
N LEU A 47 24.58 -15.84 -6.07
CA LEU A 47 23.71 -16.65 -5.20
C LEU A 47 22.23 -16.33 -5.40
N ASN A 48 21.88 -15.04 -5.41
CA ASN A 48 20.50 -14.58 -5.52
C ASN A 48 19.90 -14.81 -6.91
N TYR A 49 20.66 -14.57 -7.97
CA TYR A 49 20.14 -14.56 -9.33
C TYR A 49 20.33 -15.88 -10.09
N VAL A 50 21.22 -16.77 -9.62
CA VAL A 50 21.53 -18.04 -10.28
C VAL A 50 21.16 -19.25 -9.42
N VAL A 51 21.42 -19.20 -8.11
CA VAL A 51 21.24 -20.36 -7.22
C VAL A 51 19.86 -20.37 -6.57
N LEU A 52 19.39 -19.21 -6.10
CA LEU A 52 18.15 -19.05 -5.34
C LEU A 52 17.09 -18.29 -6.14
N SER A 53 17.11 -18.37 -7.47
CA SER A 53 16.12 -17.70 -8.30
C SER A 53 14.79 -18.43 -8.28
N THR A 54 13.69 -17.69 -8.29
CA THR A 54 12.34 -18.25 -8.43
C THR A 54 12.10 -18.86 -9.82
N ASP A 55 11.19 -19.83 -9.93
CA ASP A 55 10.85 -20.47 -11.21
C ASP A 55 10.32 -19.43 -12.23
N LYS A 56 10.75 -19.54 -13.49
CA LYS A 56 10.19 -18.73 -14.60
C LYS A 56 9.01 -19.48 -15.23
N ALA A 57 8.07 -18.73 -15.81
CA ALA A 57 6.99 -19.27 -16.67
C ALA A 57 6.16 -20.37 -16.00
N ARG A 58 5.86 -20.20 -14.71
CA ARG A 58 5.08 -21.15 -13.92
C ARG A 58 4.05 -20.39 -13.07
N ALA A 59 2.81 -20.86 -13.10
CA ALA A 59 1.79 -20.51 -12.13
C ALA A 59 1.84 -21.46 -10.93
N TYR A 60 1.46 -20.96 -9.76
CA TYR A 60 1.46 -21.73 -8.51
C TYR A 60 0.06 -22.24 -8.14
N ARG A 61 -1.00 -21.57 -8.60
CA ARG A 61 -2.40 -21.83 -8.26
C ARG A 61 -3.21 -22.09 -9.52
N ASP A 62 -2.76 -23.06 -10.30
CA ASP A 62 -3.19 -23.33 -11.67
C ASP A 62 -4.16 -24.50 -11.83
N LEU A 63 -4.43 -25.26 -10.76
CA LEU A 63 -5.25 -26.47 -10.87
C LEU A 63 -6.72 -26.13 -11.12
N ASP A 64 -7.32 -26.76 -12.13
CA ASP A 64 -8.71 -26.53 -12.54
C ASP A 64 -9.68 -26.81 -11.38
N PRO A 65 -10.58 -25.86 -11.05
CA PRO A 65 -11.62 -26.04 -10.03
C PRO A 65 -12.50 -27.30 -10.18
N ASN A 66 -12.61 -27.87 -11.38
CA ASN A 66 -13.44 -29.06 -11.65
C ASN A 66 -12.75 -30.38 -11.27
N VAL A 67 -11.44 -30.37 -11.03
CA VAL A 67 -10.69 -31.52 -10.53
C VAL A 67 -11.24 -31.90 -9.14
N ALA A 68 -11.30 -33.21 -8.84
CA ALA A 68 -12.03 -33.73 -7.68
C ALA A 68 -11.59 -33.06 -6.37
N GLU A 69 -10.28 -32.91 -6.15
CA GLU A 69 -9.73 -32.27 -4.95
C GLU A 69 -10.17 -30.81 -4.78
N CYS A 70 -10.28 -30.05 -5.88
CA CYS A 70 -10.72 -28.66 -5.86
C CYS A 70 -12.22 -28.54 -5.70
N ARG A 71 -12.99 -29.31 -6.47
CA ARG A 71 -14.46 -29.33 -6.43
C ARG A 71 -14.97 -29.72 -5.06
N ASP A 72 -14.41 -30.77 -4.46
CA ASP A 72 -14.78 -31.20 -3.11
C ASP A 72 -14.43 -30.14 -2.06
N GLY A 73 -13.32 -29.42 -2.28
CA GLY A 73 -12.90 -28.29 -1.46
C GLY A 73 -13.86 -27.11 -1.53
N LEU A 74 -14.30 -26.74 -2.73
CA LEU A 74 -15.28 -25.67 -2.95
C LEU A 74 -16.64 -26.00 -2.33
N ALA A 75 -17.06 -27.25 -2.40
CA ALA A 75 -18.32 -27.69 -1.82
C ALA A 75 -18.31 -27.66 -0.28
N ARG A 76 -17.20 -28.11 0.35
CA ARG A 76 -17.12 -28.25 1.82
C ARG A 76 -16.57 -27.03 2.54
N GLY A 77 -15.67 -26.28 1.90
CA GLY A 77 -14.82 -25.28 2.55
C GLY A 77 -13.67 -25.90 3.36
N TRP A 78 -12.55 -25.20 3.42
CA TRP A 78 -11.36 -25.62 4.15
C TRP A 78 -11.22 -24.89 5.48
N THR A 79 -11.14 -25.64 6.59
CA THR A 79 -10.86 -25.10 7.93
C THR A 79 -9.41 -25.31 8.37
N ILE A 80 -8.63 -26.06 7.59
CA ILE A 80 -7.32 -26.58 8.01
C ILE A 80 -6.33 -25.49 8.44
N LEU A 81 -6.33 -24.33 7.78
CA LEU A 81 -5.47 -23.20 8.13
C LEU A 81 -5.87 -22.64 9.49
N ALA A 82 -7.16 -22.41 9.72
CA ALA A 82 -7.66 -21.91 11.00
C ALA A 82 -7.50 -22.94 12.14
N ASP A 83 -7.64 -24.23 11.86
CA ASP A 83 -7.46 -25.28 12.88
C ASP A 83 -5.98 -25.43 13.26
N THR A 84 -5.08 -25.55 12.27
CA THR A 84 -3.63 -25.62 12.49
C THR A 84 -3.10 -24.33 13.15
N GLY A 85 -3.57 -23.18 12.68
CA GLY A 85 -3.17 -21.87 13.20
C GLY A 85 -3.50 -21.67 14.68
N ARG A 86 -4.62 -22.22 15.18
CA ARG A 86 -4.95 -22.18 16.62
C ARG A 86 -3.99 -23.02 17.45
N GLU A 87 -3.59 -24.18 16.96
CA GLU A 87 -2.59 -25.03 17.64
C GLU A 87 -1.24 -24.31 17.71
N THR A 88 -0.83 -23.65 16.63
CA THR A 88 0.37 -22.79 16.60
C THR A 88 0.26 -21.67 17.63
N LEU A 89 -0.86 -20.96 17.72
CA LEU A 89 -1.05 -19.87 18.69
C LEU A 89 -1.03 -20.35 20.15
N GLN A 90 -1.44 -21.59 20.44
CA GLN A 90 -1.37 -22.15 21.80
C GLN A 90 0.06 -22.47 22.23
N THR A 91 0.93 -22.78 21.28
CA THR A 91 2.32 -23.21 21.52
C THR A 91 3.34 -22.11 21.29
N ALA A 92 2.97 -21.04 20.59
CA ALA A 92 3.80 -19.89 20.34
C ALA A 92 3.96 -19.03 21.61
N ILE A 93 5.21 -18.68 21.94
CA ILE A 93 5.49 -17.58 22.85
C ILE A 93 5.06 -16.30 22.11
N PRO A 94 4.24 -15.41 22.71
CA PRO A 94 3.94 -14.12 22.11
C PRO A 94 5.24 -13.43 21.73
N SER A 95 5.45 -13.18 20.44
CA SER A 95 6.52 -12.30 19.99
C SER A 95 6.22 -10.92 20.56
N ASP A 96 7.12 -10.38 21.39
CA ASP A 96 7.11 -8.98 21.81
C ASP A 96 7.34 -8.01 20.64
N GLY A 97 7.61 -8.52 19.43
CA GLY A 97 7.60 -7.76 18.20
C GLY A 97 6.20 -7.68 17.62
N ASP A 98 5.72 -6.45 17.44
CA ASP A 98 4.62 -6.01 16.56
C ASP A 98 4.29 -7.06 15.48
N GLY A 99 3.02 -7.48 15.37
CA GLY A 99 2.54 -8.64 14.59
C GLY A 99 2.72 -8.60 13.07
N TRP A 100 3.95 -8.51 12.56
CA TRP A 100 4.29 -8.37 11.14
C TRP A 100 4.27 -9.66 10.33
N VAL A 101 3.96 -10.81 10.93
CA VAL A 101 3.65 -12.06 10.24
C VAL A 101 2.58 -12.77 11.07
N ASP A 102 1.43 -13.06 10.47
CA ASP A 102 0.40 -13.85 11.14
C ASP A 102 0.80 -15.34 11.13
N ALA A 103 1.40 -15.80 12.23
CA ALA A 103 1.79 -17.20 12.39
C ALA A 103 0.61 -18.18 12.38
N SER A 104 -0.64 -17.69 12.44
CA SER A 104 -1.84 -18.51 12.40
C SER A 104 -2.35 -18.77 10.98
N ASP A 105 -1.76 -18.15 9.95
CA ASP A 105 -2.06 -18.39 8.54
C ASP A 105 -0.83 -18.89 7.77
N ASP A 106 -0.38 -20.10 8.11
CA ASP A 106 0.81 -20.72 7.53
C ASP A 106 0.47 -21.98 6.72
N GLU A 107 0.43 -21.82 5.39
CA GLU A 107 0.24 -22.96 4.48
C GLU A 107 1.42 -23.95 4.51
N GLY A 108 2.64 -23.49 4.80
CA GLY A 108 3.81 -24.35 4.90
C GLY A 108 3.69 -25.33 6.07
N ALA A 109 3.20 -24.86 7.21
CA ALA A 109 2.90 -25.70 8.37
C ALA A 109 1.82 -26.76 8.03
N VAL A 110 0.77 -26.38 7.31
CA VAL A 110 -0.28 -27.31 6.87
C VAL A 110 0.26 -28.38 5.93
N VAL A 111 1.09 -28.02 4.96
CA VAL A 111 1.69 -28.97 4.01
C VAL A 111 2.70 -29.90 4.71
N ALA A 112 3.45 -29.39 5.69
CA ALA A 112 4.35 -30.21 6.49
C ALA A 112 3.59 -31.26 7.32
N ALA A 113 2.39 -30.92 7.81
CA ALA A 113 1.54 -31.85 8.55
C ALA A 113 0.85 -32.89 7.66
N ASP A 114 0.34 -32.49 6.48
CA ASP A 114 -0.22 -33.40 5.48
C ASP A 114 0.10 -32.93 4.06
N ALA A 115 1.01 -33.65 3.41
CA ALA A 115 1.52 -33.33 2.07
C ALA A 115 0.44 -33.24 0.98
N ARG A 116 -0.74 -33.85 1.18
CA ARG A 116 -1.86 -33.75 0.21
C ARG A 116 -2.37 -32.31 0.08
N TRP A 117 -2.19 -31.47 1.10
CA TRP A 117 -2.51 -30.05 1.02
C TRP A 117 -1.62 -29.31 0.04
N GLY A 118 -0.42 -29.81 -0.26
CA GLY A 118 0.44 -29.26 -1.30
C GLY A 118 -0.25 -29.28 -2.68
N THR A 119 -1.09 -30.27 -2.96
CA THR A 119 -1.90 -30.31 -4.19
C THR A 119 -3.18 -29.51 -4.06
N ARG A 120 -3.92 -29.64 -2.94
CA ARG A 120 -5.20 -28.90 -2.75
C ARG A 120 -4.99 -27.40 -2.80
N LEU A 121 -3.93 -26.89 -2.18
CA LEU A 121 -3.61 -25.47 -2.18
C LEU A 121 -3.23 -24.95 -3.58
N ARG A 122 -2.99 -25.80 -4.59
CA ARG A 122 -2.80 -25.36 -5.99
C ARG A 122 -4.09 -25.05 -6.73
N CYS A 123 -5.27 -25.32 -6.15
CA CYS A 123 -6.55 -24.99 -6.79
C CYS A 123 -6.66 -23.50 -7.08
N ALA A 124 -7.01 -23.17 -8.33
CA ALA A 124 -7.16 -21.79 -8.81
C ALA A 124 -8.33 -21.05 -8.17
N LEU A 125 -9.31 -21.80 -7.65
CA LEU A 125 -10.41 -21.30 -6.83
C LEU A 125 -10.53 -22.18 -5.58
N GLN A 126 -10.66 -21.54 -4.43
CA GLN A 126 -10.65 -22.15 -3.12
C GLN A 126 -11.79 -21.58 -2.28
N ARG A 127 -12.30 -22.37 -1.34
CA ARG A 127 -13.26 -21.90 -0.32
C ARG A 127 -12.65 -22.14 1.05
N HIS A 128 -12.55 -21.09 1.85
CA HIS A 128 -11.99 -21.14 3.20
C HIS A 128 -13.08 -20.83 4.22
N VAL A 129 -12.97 -21.48 5.38
CA VAL A 129 -13.90 -21.30 6.50
C VAL A 129 -13.10 -21.12 7.78
N VAL A 130 -13.32 -20.01 8.48
CA VAL A 130 -12.78 -19.76 9.82
C VAL A 130 -13.90 -20.07 10.82
N PRO A 131 -13.85 -21.23 11.51
CA PRO A 131 -14.96 -21.65 12.35
C PRO A 131 -15.00 -20.86 13.66
N ALA A 132 -16.18 -20.46 14.12
CA ALA A 132 -16.35 -19.89 15.45
C ALA A 132 -16.33 -20.99 16.51
N ARG A 133 -15.65 -20.74 17.63
CA ARG A 133 -15.59 -21.64 18.79
C ARG A 133 -16.33 -21.06 19.99
N ALA A 134 -16.61 -19.76 20.00
CA ALA A 134 -17.39 -19.12 21.05
C ALA A 134 -18.88 -19.51 20.97
N PRO A 135 -19.59 -19.68 22.10
CA PRO A 135 -21.03 -19.95 22.10
C PRO A 135 -21.81 -18.85 21.37
N GLY A 136 -22.57 -19.23 20.35
CA GLY A 136 -23.36 -18.29 19.54
C GLY A 136 -22.57 -17.54 18.45
N GLY A 137 -21.27 -17.83 18.30
CA GLY A 137 -20.46 -17.33 17.18
C GLY A 137 -20.89 -17.95 15.85
N ARG A 138 -20.58 -17.25 14.75
CA ARG A 138 -20.85 -17.70 13.38
C ARG A 138 -19.53 -17.89 12.64
N ASP A 139 -19.45 -18.97 11.87
CA ASP A 139 -18.32 -19.23 10.99
C ASP A 139 -18.20 -18.14 9.93
N LEU A 140 -16.97 -17.77 9.59
CA LEU A 140 -16.68 -16.87 8.48
C LEU A 140 -16.31 -17.69 7.27
N ALA A 141 -17.02 -17.51 6.16
CA ALA A 141 -16.73 -18.20 4.90
C ALA A 141 -16.41 -17.19 3.80
N TYR A 142 -15.44 -17.53 2.95
CA TYR A 142 -15.09 -16.73 1.77
C TYR A 142 -14.45 -17.61 0.69
N HIS A 143 -14.47 -17.10 -0.53
CA HIS A 143 -13.77 -17.68 -1.67
C HIS A 143 -12.44 -16.95 -1.91
N LEU A 144 -11.42 -17.70 -2.31
CA LEU A 144 -10.12 -17.18 -2.71
C LEU A 144 -9.81 -17.71 -4.11
N GLY A 145 -9.71 -16.81 -5.07
CA GLY A 145 -9.32 -17.12 -6.44
C GLY A 145 -8.00 -16.46 -6.83
N PHE A 146 -7.36 -16.98 -7.87
CA PHE A 146 -6.06 -16.52 -8.33
C PHE A 146 -6.11 -16.18 -9.81
N ILE A 147 -5.43 -15.10 -10.21
CA ILE A 147 -5.12 -14.79 -11.61
C ILE A 147 -3.63 -14.48 -11.66
N GLU A 148 -2.85 -15.40 -12.21
CA GLU A 148 -1.41 -15.24 -12.35
C GLU A 148 -1.05 -14.85 -13.78
N PHE A 149 -0.11 -13.90 -13.91
CA PHE A 149 0.37 -13.39 -15.18
C PHE A 149 1.79 -13.84 -15.47
N GLN A 150 2.01 -14.17 -16.74
CA GLN A 150 3.34 -14.29 -17.33
C GLN A 150 4.01 -12.91 -17.41
N GLU A 151 5.34 -12.87 -17.56
CA GLU A 151 6.09 -11.62 -17.63
C GLU A 151 5.78 -10.80 -18.91
N ASP A 152 5.10 -11.38 -19.90
CA ASP A 152 4.60 -10.72 -21.10
C ASP A 152 3.18 -10.14 -20.95
N GLY A 153 2.53 -10.35 -19.80
CA GLY A 153 1.19 -9.86 -19.51
C GLY A 153 0.05 -10.82 -19.85
N GLU A 154 0.33 -12.00 -20.39
CA GLU A 154 -0.70 -13.02 -20.65
C GLU A 154 -1.02 -13.82 -19.36
N PRO A 155 -2.30 -14.10 -19.07
CA PRO A 155 -2.67 -14.94 -17.93
C PRO A 155 -2.25 -16.40 -18.14
N TYR A 156 -1.94 -17.12 -17.06
CA TYR A 156 -1.65 -18.54 -17.15
C TYR A 156 -2.91 -19.38 -17.43
N ALA A 157 -2.70 -20.48 -18.16
CA ALA A 157 -3.71 -21.50 -18.40
C ALA A 157 -3.96 -22.35 -17.14
N LEU A 158 -5.18 -22.88 -17.01
CA LEU A 158 -5.45 -23.91 -16.01
C LEU A 158 -4.81 -25.24 -16.42
N VAL A 159 -4.47 -26.06 -15.43
CA VAL A 159 -3.99 -27.42 -15.61
C VAL A 159 -5.02 -28.44 -15.09
N SER A 160 -5.17 -29.54 -15.81
CA SER A 160 -5.90 -30.73 -15.38
C SER A 160 -4.90 -31.83 -14.98
N ARG A 161 -5.32 -32.72 -14.08
CA ARG A 161 -4.50 -33.86 -13.65
C ARG A 161 -4.92 -35.11 -14.39
N GLU A 162 -4.11 -35.57 -15.35
CA GLU A 162 -4.28 -36.86 -16.04
C GLU A 162 -3.20 -37.84 -15.55
N GLY A 163 -3.60 -38.85 -14.76
CA GLY A 163 -2.67 -39.83 -14.22
C GLY A 163 -1.68 -39.23 -13.20
N ALA A 164 -0.37 -39.38 -13.45
CA ALA A 164 0.71 -38.90 -12.57
C ALA A 164 1.32 -37.55 -13.01
N GLY A 165 0.78 -36.90 -14.04
CA GLY A 165 1.29 -35.63 -14.58
C GLY A 165 0.22 -34.55 -14.67
N ASP A 166 0.68 -33.29 -14.65
CA ASP A 166 -0.16 -32.12 -14.92
C ASP A 166 -0.10 -31.83 -16.43
N ALA A 167 -1.27 -31.68 -17.06
CA ALA A 167 -1.39 -31.24 -18.44
C ALA A 167 -2.12 -29.90 -18.46
N ALA A 168 -1.53 -28.90 -19.14
CA ALA A 168 -2.26 -27.67 -19.43
C ALA A 168 -3.56 -28.03 -20.16
N ILE A 169 -4.65 -27.37 -19.81
CA ILE A 169 -5.94 -27.55 -20.49
C ILE A 169 -5.82 -26.84 -21.84
N ASP A 170 -5.17 -27.55 -22.76
CA ASP A 170 -5.05 -27.14 -24.13
C ASP A 170 -6.29 -27.57 -24.92
N SER A 171 -6.37 -27.03 -26.12
CA SER A 171 -7.51 -27.18 -27.00
C SER A 171 -7.79 -28.63 -27.44
N ALA A 172 -6.91 -29.59 -27.16
CA ALA A 172 -7.13 -31.00 -27.48
C ALA A 172 -8.05 -31.69 -26.46
N MET A 173 -7.94 -31.35 -25.17
CA MET A 173 -8.86 -31.86 -24.12
C MET A 173 -10.28 -31.28 -24.28
N LEU A 174 -10.39 -30.00 -24.66
CA LEU A 174 -11.66 -29.33 -24.97
C LEU A 174 -12.35 -29.90 -26.22
N ARG A 175 -11.59 -30.33 -27.23
CA ARG A 175 -12.14 -30.99 -28.43
C ARG A 175 -12.86 -32.30 -28.10
N HIS A 176 -12.34 -33.11 -27.18
CA HIS A 176 -13.00 -34.34 -26.77
C HIS A 176 -14.33 -34.11 -26.03
N ALA A 177 -14.41 -33.06 -25.20
CA ALA A 177 -15.67 -32.66 -24.54
C ALA A 177 -16.67 -32.01 -25.53
N MET A 178 -16.17 -31.26 -26.51
CA MET A 178 -17.00 -30.63 -27.55
C MET A 178 -17.45 -31.62 -28.64
N ASP A 179 -16.71 -32.70 -28.93
CA ASP A 179 -17.08 -33.67 -29.97
C ASP A 179 -18.39 -34.41 -29.66
N ASP A 180 -18.70 -34.62 -28.38
CA ASP A 180 -19.97 -35.23 -27.93
C ASP A 180 -21.16 -34.26 -28.09
N GLU A 181 -20.92 -32.94 -28.07
CA GLU A 181 -21.95 -31.91 -28.21
C GLU A 181 -22.05 -31.36 -29.65
N MET A 182 -20.94 -31.36 -30.38
CA MET A 182 -20.82 -30.96 -31.79
C MET A 182 -21.46 -31.98 -32.73
N ARG A 183 -21.42 -33.29 -32.39
CA ARG A 183 -22.23 -34.31 -33.07
C ARG A 183 -23.73 -34.06 -32.99
N ALA A 184 -24.20 -33.25 -32.03
CA ALA A 184 -25.60 -32.89 -31.90
C ALA A 184 -26.00 -31.60 -32.65
N LYS A 185 -25.05 -30.72 -33.04
CA LYS A 185 -25.36 -29.36 -33.56
C LYS A 185 -24.57 -28.86 -34.79
N GLY A 186 -23.62 -29.62 -35.33
CA GLY A 186 -23.10 -29.44 -36.70
C GLY A 186 -22.59 -28.04 -37.11
N MET A 187 -21.50 -27.54 -36.52
CA MET A 187 -20.79 -26.32 -37.00
C MET A 187 -19.26 -26.49 -37.04
N PRO A 188 -18.52 -25.75 -37.90
CA PRO A 188 -17.08 -25.99 -38.16
C PRO A 188 -16.09 -25.25 -37.23
N ALA A 189 -14.98 -25.92 -36.91
CA ALA A 189 -14.04 -25.62 -35.81
C ALA A 189 -12.76 -24.85 -36.20
N THR A 190 -12.84 -23.87 -37.11
CA THR A 190 -11.65 -23.21 -37.67
C THR A 190 -11.70 -21.69 -37.56
N MET A 191 -11.43 -21.15 -36.38
CA MET A 191 -10.56 -19.98 -36.11
C MET A 191 -10.72 -19.52 -34.66
N VAL A 192 -9.60 -19.45 -33.94
CA VAL A 192 -9.40 -19.15 -32.50
C VAL A 192 -9.72 -20.32 -31.56
N LYS A 193 -8.69 -20.76 -30.85
CA LYS A 193 -8.72 -21.89 -29.93
C LYS A 193 -8.87 -21.35 -28.48
N PRO A 194 -9.94 -21.65 -27.73
CA PRO A 194 -10.04 -21.19 -26.35
C PRO A 194 -9.11 -22.04 -25.46
N VAL A 195 -8.17 -21.40 -24.77
CA VAL A 195 -7.48 -21.95 -23.60
C VAL A 195 -8.30 -21.53 -22.40
N ILE A 196 -8.68 -22.46 -21.51
CA ILE A 196 -9.36 -22.07 -20.27
C ILE A 196 -8.31 -21.49 -19.33
N THR A 197 -8.46 -20.22 -19.01
CA THR A 197 -7.58 -19.48 -18.12
C THR A 197 -8.13 -19.45 -16.69
N GLN A 198 -7.29 -19.05 -15.74
CA GLN A 198 -7.74 -18.77 -14.37
C GLN A 198 -8.85 -17.68 -14.34
N LEU A 199 -8.79 -16.71 -15.25
CA LEU A 199 -9.82 -15.67 -15.40
C LEU A 199 -11.17 -16.27 -15.82
N ASP A 200 -11.19 -17.28 -16.69
CA ASP A 200 -12.44 -17.93 -17.12
C ASP A 200 -13.14 -18.67 -15.97
N ALA A 201 -12.37 -19.33 -15.11
CA ALA A 201 -12.90 -19.95 -13.90
C ALA A 201 -13.54 -18.91 -12.95
N LEU A 202 -12.89 -17.76 -12.77
CA LEU A 202 -13.42 -16.67 -11.95
C LEU A 202 -14.68 -16.05 -12.55
N LYS A 203 -14.71 -15.81 -13.86
CA LYS A 203 -15.92 -15.32 -14.54
C LYS A 203 -17.10 -16.27 -14.33
N LYS A 204 -16.87 -17.57 -14.45
CA LYS A 204 -17.92 -18.59 -14.22
C LYS A 204 -18.44 -18.56 -12.78
N HIS A 205 -17.54 -18.41 -11.80
CA HIS A 205 -17.89 -18.30 -10.38
C HIS A 205 -18.71 -17.03 -10.10
N LEU A 206 -18.26 -15.88 -10.60
CA LEU A 206 -18.86 -14.56 -10.32
C LEU A 206 -20.13 -14.26 -11.12
N ALA A 207 -20.46 -15.07 -12.12
CA ALA A 207 -21.62 -14.84 -12.99
C ALA A 207 -22.97 -15.08 -12.30
N HIS A 208 -22.99 -15.69 -11.12
CA HIS A 208 -24.23 -16.05 -10.41
C HIS A 208 -24.13 -15.67 -8.94
N GLY A 209 -25.20 -15.10 -8.38
CA GLY A 209 -25.25 -14.68 -6.98
C GLY A 209 -24.84 -13.23 -6.78
N SER A 210 -24.75 -12.83 -5.53
CA SER A 210 -24.26 -11.51 -5.13
C SER A 210 -22.89 -11.64 -4.48
N HIS A 211 -21.97 -10.74 -4.81
CA HIS A 211 -20.56 -10.83 -4.45
C HIS A 211 -20.02 -9.52 -3.91
N TYR A 212 -19.27 -9.62 -2.81
CA TYR A 212 -18.32 -8.59 -2.39
C TYR A 212 -16.93 -9.03 -2.78
N VAL A 213 -16.36 -8.40 -3.81
CA VAL A 213 -15.08 -8.80 -4.41
C VAL A 213 -13.96 -7.88 -3.94
N ILE A 214 -12.89 -8.50 -3.44
CA ILE A 214 -11.62 -7.82 -3.14
C ILE A 214 -10.58 -8.33 -4.13
N ALA A 215 -10.19 -7.52 -5.10
CA ALA A 215 -9.06 -7.84 -5.97
C ALA A 215 -7.78 -7.23 -5.39
N PHE A 216 -6.75 -8.03 -5.17
CA PHE A 216 -5.48 -7.58 -4.59
C PHE A 216 -4.31 -7.91 -5.51
N VAL A 217 -3.61 -6.86 -5.97
CA VAL A 217 -2.40 -6.95 -6.78
C VAL A 217 -1.17 -6.86 -5.87
N HIS A 218 -0.38 -7.93 -5.83
CA HIS A 218 0.71 -8.04 -4.87
C HIS A 218 1.96 -7.21 -5.22
N GLY A 219 2.82 -7.06 -4.22
CA GLY A 219 4.12 -6.40 -4.33
C GLY A 219 5.25 -7.24 -4.92
N TRP A 220 6.40 -6.61 -5.07
CA TRP A 220 7.56 -7.08 -5.84
C TRP A 220 8.40 -8.21 -5.22
N ARG A 221 8.16 -8.61 -3.97
CA ARG A 221 8.81 -9.75 -3.30
C ARG A 221 7.91 -10.98 -3.22
N HIS A 222 6.75 -10.90 -3.88
CA HIS A 222 5.68 -11.88 -3.74
C HIS A 222 5.35 -12.53 -5.07
N ASP A 223 4.72 -13.67 -4.96
CA ASP A 223 4.03 -14.38 -6.03
C ASP A 223 2.89 -15.18 -5.38
N ALA A 224 2.28 -16.14 -6.09
CA ALA A 224 1.18 -16.94 -5.54
C ALA A 224 1.64 -18.27 -4.91
N ARG A 225 2.94 -18.47 -4.63
CA ARG A 225 3.44 -19.76 -4.11
C ARG A 225 2.80 -20.14 -2.78
N ILE A 226 2.91 -21.42 -2.44
CA ILE A 226 2.47 -21.92 -1.14
C ILE A 226 3.26 -21.24 -0.01
N GLY A 227 2.50 -20.72 0.95
CA GLY A 227 2.92 -19.98 2.12
C GLY A 227 3.07 -18.48 1.89
N ASP A 228 2.99 -17.95 0.67
CA ASP A 228 3.25 -16.52 0.40
C ASP A 228 2.49 -15.58 1.36
N GLY A 229 3.20 -14.58 1.90
CA GLY A 229 2.66 -13.69 2.93
C GLY A 229 1.55 -12.75 2.42
N ASN A 230 1.59 -12.35 1.15
CA ASN A 230 0.54 -11.52 0.56
C ASN A 230 -0.73 -12.32 0.27
N VAL A 231 -0.59 -13.63 -0.02
CA VAL A 231 -1.75 -14.53 -0.09
C VAL A 231 -2.39 -14.70 1.29
N ALA A 232 -1.58 -14.82 2.35
CA ALA A 232 -2.08 -14.85 3.73
C ALA A 232 -2.77 -13.53 4.13
N ASP A 233 -2.18 -12.40 3.77
CA ASP A 233 -2.79 -11.07 4.02
C ASP A 233 -4.12 -10.93 3.31
N LEU A 234 -4.24 -11.40 2.06
CA LEU A 234 -5.51 -11.38 1.34
C LEU A 234 -6.56 -12.26 2.02
N ARG A 235 -6.18 -13.43 2.57
CA ARG A 235 -7.08 -14.28 3.37
C ARG A 235 -7.55 -13.57 4.64
N LEU A 236 -6.66 -12.85 5.32
CA LEU A 236 -7.00 -12.02 6.47
C LEU A 236 -8.03 -10.94 6.10
N TYR A 237 -7.81 -10.25 4.98
CA TYR A 237 -8.75 -9.24 4.46
C TYR A 237 -10.12 -9.85 4.10
N ALA A 238 -10.13 -11.00 3.42
CA ALA A 238 -11.35 -11.70 3.04
C ALA A 238 -12.16 -12.13 4.27
N ALA A 239 -11.49 -12.65 5.31
CA ALA A 239 -12.13 -13.03 6.55
C ALA A 239 -12.70 -11.82 7.31
N HIS A 240 -11.99 -10.69 7.34
CA HIS A 240 -12.51 -9.43 7.88
C HIS A 240 -13.74 -8.96 7.11
N ALA A 241 -13.71 -8.96 5.78
CA ALA A 241 -14.84 -8.56 4.96
C ALA A 241 -16.07 -9.47 5.19
N ALA A 242 -15.87 -10.78 5.31
CA ALA A 242 -16.96 -11.71 5.62
C ALA A 242 -17.58 -11.41 6.99
N ARG A 243 -16.75 -11.08 7.98
CA ARG A 243 -17.21 -10.64 9.30
C ARG A 243 -17.99 -9.32 9.22
N PHE A 244 -17.48 -8.33 8.50
CA PHE A 244 -18.07 -6.99 8.41
C PHE A 244 -19.39 -6.97 7.64
N LEU A 245 -19.56 -7.83 6.63
CA LEU A 245 -20.85 -8.06 5.97
C LEU A 245 -21.83 -8.76 6.92
N ALA A 246 -21.39 -9.78 7.66
CA ALA A 246 -22.24 -10.46 8.63
C ALA A 246 -22.74 -9.52 9.75
N GLN A 247 -21.94 -8.51 10.13
CA GLN A 247 -22.33 -7.46 11.06
C GLN A 247 -23.38 -6.49 10.49
N ARG A 248 -23.40 -6.28 9.17
CA ARG A 248 -24.35 -5.40 8.47
C ARG A 248 -25.68 -6.08 8.15
N CYS A 249 -25.66 -7.41 7.96
CA CYS A 249 -26.83 -8.21 7.60
C CYS A 249 -28.12 -7.94 8.45
N PRO A 250 -28.06 -7.76 9.79
CA PRO A 250 -29.24 -7.44 10.58
C PRO A 250 -29.93 -6.13 10.18
N ASP A 251 -29.15 -5.15 9.72
CA ASP A 251 -29.61 -3.80 9.38
C ASP A 251 -29.81 -3.60 7.88
N ASP A 252 -29.14 -4.41 7.06
CA ASP A 252 -29.25 -4.44 5.61
C ASP A 252 -29.37 -5.88 5.10
N PRO A 253 -30.61 -6.38 4.91
CA PRO A 253 -30.84 -7.73 4.40
C PRO A 253 -30.24 -7.98 3.02
N SER A 254 -29.98 -6.94 2.22
CA SER A 254 -29.42 -7.10 0.86
C SER A 254 -27.99 -7.63 0.86
N VAL A 255 -27.25 -7.43 1.96
CA VAL A 255 -25.88 -7.92 2.10
C VAL A 255 -25.78 -9.32 2.72
N CYS A 256 -26.87 -9.86 3.26
CA CYS A 256 -26.87 -11.18 3.91
C CYS A 256 -26.53 -12.34 2.96
N ASP A 257 -26.94 -12.21 1.69
CA ASP A 257 -26.73 -13.21 0.65
C ASP A 257 -25.46 -12.94 -0.18
N MET A 258 -24.63 -11.96 0.21
CA MET A 258 -23.40 -11.63 -0.51
C MET A 258 -22.24 -12.56 -0.12
N ASP A 259 -21.69 -13.26 -1.10
CA ASP A 259 -20.48 -14.06 -0.95
C ASP A 259 -19.23 -13.18 -1.06
N VAL A 260 -18.32 -13.29 -0.09
CA VAL A 260 -16.99 -12.67 -0.21
C VAL A 260 -16.13 -13.49 -1.16
N THR A 261 -15.62 -12.84 -2.21
CA THR A 261 -14.64 -13.44 -3.12
C THR A 261 -13.39 -12.57 -3.18
N ALA A 262 -12.29 -13.06 -2.63
CA ALA A 262 -11.00 -12.43 -2.74
C ALA A 262 -10.25 -12.96 -3.97
N ILE A 263 -9.70 -12.08 -4.79
CA ILE A 263 -8.97 -12.42 -6.02
C ILE A 263 -7.53 -11.94 -5.87
N TYR A 264 -6.60 -12.87 -5.84
CA TYR A 264 -5.18 -12.60 -5.85
C TYR A 264 -4.68 -12.42 -7.27
N VAL A 265 -4.20 -11.23 -7.60
CA VAL A 265 -3.57 -10.95 -8.89
C VAL A 265 -2.07 -11.14 -8.76
N GLY A 266 -1.63 -12.30 -9.25
CA GLY A 266 -0.29 -12.85 -9.22
C GLY A 266 0.56 -12.50 -10.43
N TRP A 267 1.86 -12.35 -10.23
CA TRP A 267 2.89 -12.36 -11.26
C TRP A 267 4.22 -12.73 -10.59
N ARG A 268 5.27 -12.92 -11.37
CA ARG A 268 6.59 -13.23 -10.83
C ARG A 268 7.31 -11.98 -10.29
N GLY A 269 6.80 -11.46 -9.18
CA GLY A 269 7.43 -10.37 -8.42
C GLY A 269 8.70 -10.85 -7.75
N ALA A 270 8.58 -11.85 -6.88
CA ALA A 270 9.71 -12.47 -6.19
C ALA A 270 10.73 -13.02 -7.20
N ARG A 271 11.96 -12.48 -7.17
CA ARG A 271 13.07 -13.01 -7.99
C ARG A 271 14.03 -13.90 -7.20
N VAL A 272 14.12 -13.67 -5.90
CA VAL A 272 14.93 -14.44 -4.96
C VAL A 272 14.01 -15.25 -4.07
N ASP A 273 14.32 -16.53 -3.89
CA ASP A 273 13.68 -17.38 -2.89
C ASP A 273 14.27 -17.08 -1.50
N GLU A 274 13.75 -16.02 -0.89
CA GLU A 274 14.20 -15.55 0.43
C GLU A 274 13.94 -16.56 1.54
N ARG A 275 12.95 -17.44 1.37
CA ARG A 275 12.73 -18.57 2.28
C ARG A 275 13.86 -19.56 2.20
N GLY A 276 14.27 -19.96 0.99
CA GLY A 276 15.48 -20.75 0.79
C GLY A 276 16.69 -20.12 1.47
N LEU A 277 16.87 -18.80 1.34
CA LEU A 277 17.95 -18.05 2.01
C LEU A 277 17.89 -18.14 3.54
N ARG A 278 16.72 -17.93 4.15
CA ARG A 278 16.56 -18.03 5.62
C ARG A 278 16.78 -19.47 6.10
N THR A 279 16.24 -20.45 5.39
CA THR A 279 16.41 -21.87 5.71
C THR A 279 17.87 -22.30 5.64
N TRP A 280 18.65 -21.78 4.68
CA TRP A 280 20.05 -22.20 4.47
C TRP A 280 21.06 -21.43 5.33
N PHE A 281 20.81 -20.15 5.63
CA PHE A 281 21.77 -19.28 6.31
C PHE A 281 21.31 -18.82 7.71
N GLY A 282 20.11 -19.23 8.15
CA GLY A 282 19.50 -18.81 9.42
C GLY A 282 18.91 -17.40 9.37
N ASP A 283 18.08 -17.04 10.36
CA ASP A 283 17.28 -15.80 10.32
C ASP A 283 18.11 -14.51 10.39
N ALA A 284 19.17 -14.48 11.18
CA ALA A 284 19.99 -13.26 11.33
C ALA A 284 20.78 -12.93 10.06
N VAL A 285 21.42 -13.94 9.47
CA VAL A 285 22.29 -13.78 8.30
C VAL A 285 21.45 -13.79 7.02
N GLY A 286 20.56 -14.76 6.87
CA GLY A 286 19.62 -14.85 5.75
C GLY A 286 18.60 -13.71 5.71
N GLY A 287 18.18 -13.16 6.86
CA GLY A 287 17.31 -11.99 6.93
C GLY A 287 18.02 -10.69 6.52
N PHE A 288 19.26 -10.48 6.98
CA PHE A 288 20.07 -9.32 6.58
C PHE A 288 20.43 -9.35 5.09
N PHE A 289 20.95 -10.49 4.60
CA PHE A 289 21.25 -10.65 3.19
C PHE A 289 19.99 -10.62 2.32
N GLY A 290 18.90 -11.24 2.79
CA GLY A 290 17.58 -11.22 2.16
C GLY A 290 17.03 -9.80 1.99
N GLY A 291 17.16 -8.93 3.01
CA GLY A 291 16.71 -7.53 2.92
C GLY A 291 17.52 -6.68 1.92
N LEU A 292 18.84 -6.86 1.89
CA LEU A 292 19.72 -6.16 0.94
C LEU A 292 19.56 -6.69 -0.50
N SER A 293 19.48 -8.01 -0.66
CA SER A 293 19.26 -8.66 -1.96
C SER A 293 17.89 -8.37 -2.51
N ALA A 294 16.87 -8.41 -1.64
CA ALA A 294 15.53 -7.97 -1.97
C ALA A 294 15.64 -6.58 -2.53
N GLY A 295 16.08 -5.57 -1.75
CA GLY A 295 16.17 -4.16 -2.15
C GLY A 295 16.63 -3.93 -3.60
N ALA A 296 17.66 -4.69 -4.03
CA ALA A 296 18.24 -4.62 -5.37
C ALA A 296 17.40 -5.24 -6.50
N THR A 297 16.43 -6.11 -6.22
CA THR A 297 15.53 -6.68 -7.25
C THR A 297 14.35 -5.79 -7.61
N LEU A 298 14.03 -4.76 -6.80
CA LEU A 298 12.89 -3.85 -7.05
C LEU A 298 13.03 -3.19 -8.42
N PHE A 299 14.24 -2.75 -8.75
CA PHE A 299 14.59 -2.14 -10.04
C PHE A 299 14.26 -3.02 -11.24
N ASP A 300 14.61 -4.29 -11.14
CA ASP A 300 14.49 -5.25 -12.23
C ASP A 300 13.05 -5.74 -12.41
N ARG A 301 12.21 -5.52 -11.40
CA ARG A 301 10.81 -5.96 -11.34
C ARG A 301 9.83 -4.85 -11.64
N LYS A 302 10.21 -3.58 -11.44
CA LYS A 302 9.36 -2.45 -11.79
C LYS A 302 8.96 -2.41 -13.28
N PRO A 303 9.87 -2.48 -14.26
CA PRO A 303 9.48 -2.48 -15.67
C PRO A 303 8.58 -3.66 -16.04
N VAL A 304 8.76 -4.81 -15.37
CA VAL A 304 7.88 -5.98 -15.55
C VAL A 304 6.47 -5.69 -15.05
N SER A 305 6.33 -5.06 -13.88
CA SER A 305 5.01 -4.65 -13.37
C SER A 305 4.28 -3.68 -14.32
N GLU A 306 5.03 -2.81 -15.01
CA GLU A 306 4.48 -1.87 -16.00
C GLU A 306 4.10 -2.56 -17.31
N ALA A 307 4.88 -3.56 -17.73
CA ALA A 307 4.57 -4.38 -18.91
C ALA A 307 3.33 -5.27 -18.71
N ILE A 308 3.11 -5.79 -17.50
CA ILE A 308 1.95 -6.62 -17.15
C ILE A 308 0.68 -5.77 -16.94
N ALA A 309 0.82 -4.49 -16.59
CA ALA A 309 -0.30 -3.62 -16.22
C ALA A 309 -1.48 -3.65 -17.21
N PRO A 310 -1.29 -3.54 -18.55
CA PRO A 310 -2.42 -3.61 -19.49
C PRO A 310 -3.21 -4.92 -19.40
N GLY A 311 -2.53 -6.06 -19.29
CA GLY A 311 -3.16 -7.38 -19.15
C GLY A 311 -3.93 -7.53 -17.83
N ALA A 312 -3.33 -7.09 -16.73
CA ALA A 312 -3.97 -7.09 -15.42
C ALA A 312 -5.21 -6.19 -15.36
N ILE A 313 -5.14 -4.97 -15.89
CA ILE A 313 -6.29 -4.06 -15.97
C ILE A 313 -7.39 -4.64 -16.87
N SER A 314 -7.04 -5.28 -18.00
CA SER A 314 -8.00 -5.95 -18.87
C SER A 314 -8.76 -7.08 -18.16
N ALA A 315 -8.06 -7.91 -17.38
CA ALA A 315 -8.68 -8.97 -16.57
C ALA A 315 -9.60 -8.39 -15.48
N LEU A 316 -9.17 -7.34 -14.80
CA LEU A 316 -9.97 -6.66 -13.76
C LEU A 316 -11.23 -6.00 -14.34
N ARG A 317 -11.14 -5.39 -15.53
CA ARG A 317 -12.31 -4.88 -16.26
C ARG A 317 -13.27 -6.01 -16.65
N THR A 318 -12.74 -7.17 -17.03
CA THR A 318 -13.57 -8.34 -17.33
C THR A 318 -14.32 -8.84 -16.10
N ILE A 319 -13.69 -8.79 -14.92
CA ILE A 319 -14.34 -9.08 -13.64
C ILE A 319 -15.44 -8.03 -13.35
N GLU A 320 -15.14 -6.74 -13.48
CA GLU A 320 -16.11 -5.66 -13.28
C GLU A 320 -17.35 -5.82 -14.18
N THR A 321 -17.17 -6.08 -15.48
CA THR A 321 -18.28 -6.34 -16.40
C THR A 321 -19.09 -7.58 -16.02
N THR A 322 -18.43 -8.63 -15.50
CA THR A 322 -19.14 -9.83 -15.01
C THR A 322 -19.99 -9.52 -13.78
N LEU A 323 -19.47 -8.67 -12.88
CA LEU A 323 -20.16 -8.26 -11.66
C LEU A 323 -21.29 -7.26 -11.93
N SER A 324 -21.21 -6.48 -13.02
CA SER A 324 -22.17 -5.41 -13.33
C SER A 324 -23.47 -5.91 -13.98
N ALA A 325 -23.75 -7.21 -13.93
CA ALA A 325 -24.98 -7.79 -14.48
C ALA A 325 -26.25 -7.14 -13.85
N PRO A 326 -27.29 -6.82 -14.66
CA PRO A 326 -28.49 -6.16 -14.15
C PRO A 326 -29.16 -6.92 -12.99
N GLY A 327 -29.46 -6.21 -11.90
CA GLY A 327 -30.12 -6.77 -10.71
C GLY A 327 -29.19 -7.39 -9.67
N ALA A 328 -27.88 -7.40 -9.89
CA ALA A 328 -26.90 -7.85 -8.90
C ALA A 328 -26.41 -6.68 -8.02
N HIS A 329 -26.40 -6.87 -6.70
CA HIS A 329 -25.89 -5.88 -5.74
C HIS A 329 -24.38 -6.02 -5.51
N ASN A 330 -23.63 -6.29 -6.57
CA ASN A 330 -22.21 -6.62 -6.48
C ASN A 330 -21.36 -5.40 -6.17
N LYS A 331 -20.29 -5.62 -5.40
CA LYS A 331 -19.28 -4.60 -5.11
C LYS A 331 -17.88 -5.11 -5.38
N LEU A 332 -17.00 -4.24 -5.87
CA LEU A 332 -15.61 -4.53 -6.20
C LEU A 332 -14.70 -3.45 -5.63
N ILE A 333 -13.78 -3.84 -4.75
CA ILE A 333 -12.62 -3.03 -4.35
C ILE A 333 -11.35 -3.61 -4.97
N VAL A 334 -10.55 -2.76 -5.59
CA VAL A 334 -9.27 -3.16 -6.21
C VAL A 334 -8.14 -2.50 -5.45
N ALA A 335 -7.32 -3.29 -4.77
CA ALA A 335 -6.16 -2.83 -4.02
C ALA A 335 -4.85 -3.27 -4.68
N GLY A 336 -3.85 -2.40 -4.70
CA GLY A 336 -2.50 -2.72 -5.16
C GLY A 336 -1.48 -2.29 -4.14
N HIS A 337 -0.65 -3.22 -3.66
CA HIS A 337 0.42 -2.93 -2.70
C HIS A 337 1.77 -2.78 -3.41
N SER A 338 2.57 -1.78 -3.03
CA SER A 338 3.95 -1.65 -3.50
C SER A 338 4.06 -1.59 -5.04
N LEU A 339 4.71 -2.54 -5.72
CA LEU A 339 4.70 -2.63 -7.19
C LEU A 339 3.33 -3.01 -7.79
N GLY A 340 2.46 -3.69 -7.05
CA GLY A 340 1.06 -3.85 -7.46
C GLY A 340 0.32 -2.51 -7.50
N GLY A 341 0.64 -1.61 -6.57
CA GLY A 341 0.19 -0.21 -6.61
C GLY A 341 0.76 0.55 -7.81
N ASN A 342 2.02 0.31 -8.19
CA ASN A 342 2.60 0.84 -9.43
C ASN A 342 1.90 0.30 -10.68
N MET A 343 1.58 -1.00 -10.71
CA MET A 343 0.85 -1.61 -11.82
C MET A 343 -0.51 -0.94 -12.03
N LEU A 344 -1.29 -0.77 -10.96
CA LEU A 344 -2.59 -0.08 -11.02
C LEU A 344 -2.44 1.40 -11.41
N ALA A 345 -1.50 2.13 -10.79
CA ALA A 345 -1.24 3.54 -11.12
C ALA A 345 -0.86 3.71 -12.59
N THR A 346 -0.02 2.83 -13.13
CA THR A 346 0.41 2.86 -14.54
C THR A 346 -0.75 2.51 -15.47
N GLY A 347 -1.47 1.43 -15.18
CA GLY A 347 -2.53 0.92 -16.06
C GLY A 347 -3.78 1.81 -16.09
N LEU A 348 -4.05 2.57 -15.02
CA LEU A 348 -5.25 3.40 -14.91
C LEU A 348 -5.02 4.89 -15.14
N GLN A 349 -3.77 5.38 -15.16
CA GLN A 349 -3.45 6.82 -15.27
C GLN A 349 -4.19 7.48 -16.43
N ASP A 350 -4.06 6.93 -17.64
CA ASP A 350 -4.67 7.50 -18.85
C ASP A 350 -6.20 7.48 -18.80
N ASP A 351 -6.78 6.45 -18.19
CA ASP A 351 -8.23 6.31 -18.07
C ASP A 351 -8.80 7.31 -17.07
N VAL A 352 -8.11 7.54 -15.95
CA VAL A 352 -8.47 8.56 -14.96
C VAL A 352 -8.35 9.96 -15.56
N VAL A 353 -7.24 10.27 -16.24
CA VAL A 353 -7.06 11.58 -16.90
C VAL A 353 -8.15 11.80 -17.96
N LYS A 354 -8.50 10.78 -18.75
CA LYS A 354 -9.61 10.86 -19.71
C LYS A 354 -10.96 11.03 -19.03
N ALA A 355 -11.19 10.39 -17.88
CA ALA A 355 -12.42 10.53 -17.11
C ALA A 355 -12.57 11.98 -16.62
N VAL A 356 -11.53 12.57 -16.04
CA VAL A 356 -11.54 13.99 -15.63
C VAL A 356 -11.75 14.92 -16.82
N ARG A 357 -11.08 14.70 -17.96
CA ARG A 357 -11.27 15.49 -19.18
C ARG A 357 -12.71 15.50 -19.71
N ARG A 358 -13.42 14.39 -19.52
CA ARG A 358 -14.81 14.22 -19.99
C ARG A 358 -15.82 14.63 -18.93
N HIS A 359 -15.37 14.89 -17.70
CA HIS A 359 -16.21 15.25 -16.58
C HIS A 359 -16.95 16.55 -16.85
N ARG A 360 -18.24 16.59 -16.48
CA ARG A 360 -19.05 17.80 -16.57
C ARG A 360 -19.30 18.33 -15.17
N PHE A 361 -19.26 19.66 -15.06
CA PHE A 361 -19.50 20.36 -13.81
C PHE A 361 -20.80 19.89 -13.13
N GLY A 362 -20.73 19.53 -11.85
CA GLY A 362 -21.87 19.15 -11.02
C GLY A 362 -22.37 17.72 -11.22
N GLU A 363 -21.84 16.99 -12.21
CA GLU A 363 -22.11 15.55 -12.34
C GLU A 363 -21.20 14.75 -11.41
N THR A 364 -21.62 13.54 -11.03
CA THR A 364 -20.77 12.60 -10.28
C THR A 364 -19.75 11.97 -11.22
N LEU A 365 -18.47 12.02 -10.86
CA LEU A 365 -17.42 11.32 -11.60
C LEU A 365 -17.53 9.82 -11.28
N PRO A 366 -17.81 8.96 -12.28
CA PRO A 366 -17.93 7.53 -12.05
C PRO A 366 -16.56 6.92 -11.71
N PRO A 367 -16.52 5.82 -10.95
CA PRO A 367 -15.29 5.06 -10.76
C PRO A 367 -14.69 4.60 -12.09
N VAL A 368 -13.36 4.53 -12.17
CA VAL A 368 -12.67 4.07 -13.38
C VAL A 368 -12.53 2.55 -13.47
N LEU A 369 -12.67 1.87 -12.32
CA LEU A 369 -12.58 0.43 -12.15
C LEU A 369 -13.20 0.04 -10.79
N GLY A 370 -14.23 -0.81 -10.82
CA GLY A 370 -14.93 -1.28 -9.63
C GLY A 370 -15.68 -0.14 -8.91
N ASN A 371 -15.73 -0.18 -7.58
CA ASN A 371 -16.27 0.90 -6.76
C ASN A 371 -15.17 1.82 -6.20
N LEU A 372 -13.99 1.27 -5.94
CA LEU A 372 -12.85 2.00 -5.38
C LEU A 372 -11.54 1.29 -5.75
N VAL A 373 -10.56 2.09 -6.21
CA VAL A 373 -9.18 1.64 -6.37
C VAL A 373 -8.33 2.19 -5.21
N VAL A 374 -7.58 1.33 -4.52
CA VAL A 374 -6.71 1.69 -3.41
C VAL A 374 -5.25 1.31 -3.72
N LEU A 375 -4.36 2.30 -3.73
CA LEU A 375 -2.92 2.09 -3.87
C LEU A 375 -2.30 2.14 -2.47
N ILE A 376 -1.78 1.03 -1.98
CA ILE A 376 -1.18 0.93 -0.63
C ILE A 376 0.34 0.97 -0.78
N ASN A 377 0.98 1.97 -0.16
CA ASN A 377 2.42 2.20 -0.24
C ASN A 377 2.96 2.04 -1.68
N PRO A 378 2.38 2.73 -2.69
CA PRO A 378 2.71 2.47 -4.08
C PRO A 378 4.17 2.84 -4.38
N ALA A 379 4.92 1.89 -4.93
CA ALA A 379 6.27 2.11 -5.45
C ALA A 379 6.22 2.71 -6.87
N SER A 380 5.52 3.84 -6.99
CA SER A 380 5.21 4.54 -8.24
C SER A 380 5.62 5.99 -8.14
N GLU A 381 6.15 6.56 -9.23
CA GLU A 381 6.45 7.98 -9.32
C GLU A 381 5.21 8.82 -8.99
N ALA A 382 5.43 9.90 -8.23
CA ALA A 382 4.38 10.86 -7.93
C ALA A 382 3.83 11.54 -9.19
N SER A 383 4.62 11.64 -10.26
CA SER A 383 4.19 12.23 -11.55
C SER A 383 2.97 11.54 -12.16
N LYS A 384 2.75 10.25 -11.90
CA LYS A 384 1.54 9.54 -12.34
C LYS A 384 0.28 10.06 -11.64
N TRP A 385 0.41 10.45 -10.37
CA TRP A 385 -0.68 11.03 -9.59
C TRP A 385 -0.84 12.53 -9.85
N THR A 386 0.26 13.29 -9.91
CA THR A 386 0.20 14.72 -10.18
C THR A 386 -0.32 15.01 -11.58
N ALA A 387 -0.21 14.08 -12.53
CA ALA A 387 -0.90 14.18 -13.83
C ALA A 387 -2.43 14.26 -13.67
N ILE A 388 -3.03 13.48 -12.76
CA ILE A 388 -4.46 13.53 -12.45
C ILE A 388 -4.80 14.85 -11.78
N GLN A 389 -4.03 15.25 -10.76
CA GLN A 389 -4.24 16.51 -10.06
C GLN A 389 -4.13 17.72 -10.99
N ARG A 390 -3.17 17.71 -11.92
CA ARG A 390 -2.96 18.77 -12.91
C ARG A 390 -4.12 18.84 -13.90
N GLU A 391 -4.69 17.70 -14.28
CA GLU A 391 -5.88 17.67 -15.12
C GLU A 391 -7.07 18.29 -14.37
N VAL A 392 -7.35 17.86 -13.13
CA VAL A 392 -8.41 18.47 -12.29
C VAL A 392 -8.19 19.97 -12.12
N TRP A 393 -6.97 20.38 -11.77
CA TRP A 393 -6.57 21.77 -11.60
C TRP A 393 -6.82 22.62 -12.85
N SER A 394 -6.72 22.04 -14.05
CA SER A 394 -6.97 22.78 -15.30
C SER A 394 -8.44 23.16 -15.52
N HIS A 395 -9.37 22.58 -14.75
CA HIS A 395 -10.81 22.85 -14.81
C HIS A 395 -11.32 23.72 -13.65
N LEU A 396 -10.45 24.12 -12.71
CA LEU A 396 -10.84 24.79 -11.47
C LEU A 396 -10.17 26.15 -11.28
N ALA A 397 -10.90 27.09 -10.69
CA ALA A 397 -10.41 28.37 -10.22
C ALA A 397 -9.96 28.30 -8.75
N ASP A 398 -8.67 28.05 -8.48
CA ASP A 398 -8.18 27.76 -7.12
C ASP A 398 -7.97 28.95 -6.18
N HIS A 399 -7.81 30.14 -6.75
CA HIS A 399 -7.68 31.35 -5.96
C HIS A 399 -8.26 32.55 -6.69
N ALA A 400 -8.71 33.51 -5.90
CA ALA A 400 -9.20 34.77 -6.44
C ALA A 400 -8.00 35.68 -6.74
N ASP A 401 -7.97 36.23 -7.94
CA ASP A 401 -6.96 37.19 -8.37
C ASP A 401 -7.58 38.29 -9.25
N ALA A 402 -6.77 39.08 -9.95
CA ALA A 402 -7.25 40.16 -10.81
C ALA A 402 -8.07 39.67 -12.03
N HIS A 403 -7.95 38.40 -12.40
CA HIS A 403 -8.57 37.76 -13.56
C HIS A 403 -9.60 36.69 -13.17
N THR A 404 -9.53 36.15 -11.96
CA THR A 404 -10.42 35.13 -11.41
C THR A 404 -11.17 35.68 -10.20
N PRO A 405 -12.47 36.01 -10.31
CA PRO A 405 -13.22 36.55 -9.19
C PRO A 405 -13.52 35.49 -8.12
N ALA A 406 -13.67 35.90 -6.87
CA ALA A 406 -13.97 34.99 -5.75
C ALA A 406 -15.26 34.17 -5.95
N SER A 407 -16.23 34.71 -6.69
CA SER A 407 -17.46 33.98 -7.05
C SER A 407 -17.19 32.77 -7.94
N GLU A 408 -16.14 32.83 -8.78
CA GLU A 408 -15.75 31.71 -9.63
C GLU A 408 -15.11 30.59 -8.80
N VAL A 409 -14.23 30.96 -7.87
CA VAL A 409 -13.63 30.02 -6.90
C VAL A 409 -14.70 29.29 -6.08
N VAL A 410 -15.79 29.98 -5.72
CA VAL A 410 -16.91 29.43 -4.96
C VAL A 410 -17.80 28.54 -5.84
N ARG A 411 -18.07 28.95 -7.09
CA ARG A 411 -18.78 28.11 -8.06
C ARG A 411 -18.09 26.76 -8.20
N ASP A 412 -16.77 26.76 -8.33
CA ASP A 412 -15.99 25.56 -8.61
C ASP A 412 -15.88 24.58 -7.43
N ASP A 413 -16.34 24.95 -6.22
CA ASP A 413 -16.55 23.97 -5.14
C ASP A 413 -17.61 22.92 -5.52
N GLY A 414 -18.51 23.24 -6.46
CA GLY A 414 -19.52 22.34 -7.01
C GLY A 414 -19.09 21.58 -8.26
N TYR A 415 -17.82 21.66 -8.69
CA TYR A 415 -17.34 20.92 -9.86
C TYR A 415 -17.57 19.42 -9.71
N PHE A 416 -17.26 18.89 -8.53
CA PHE A 416 -17.75 17.60 -8.06
C PHE A 416 -18.91 17.81 -7.07
N PRO A 417 -20.01 17.05 -7.19
CA PRO A 417 -21.18 17.22 -6.36
C PRO A 417 -20.90 16.85 -4.89
N ALA A 418 -21.76 17.30 -3.99
CA ALA A 418 -21.59 17.10 -2.55
C ALA A 418 -21.62 15.62 -2.12
N ASP A 419 -22.27 14.78 -2.93
CA ASP A 419 -22.38 13.34 -2.75
C ASP A 419 -21.21 12.55 -3.37
N GLN A 420 -20.25 13.23 -4.01
CA GLN A 420 -19.09 12.57 -4.64
C GLN A 420 -18.28 11.77 -3.61
N ARG A 421 -18.14 10.47 -3.93
CA ARG A 421 -17.36 9.48 -3.20
C ARG A 421 -15.92 9.43 -3.75
N PRO A 422 -14.93 9.00 -2.95
CA PRO A 422 -13.61 8.69 -3.51
C PRO A 422 -13.72 7.55 -4.52
N VAL A 423 -13.02 7.69 -5.64
CA VAL A 423 -12.96 6.66 -6.69
C VAL A 423 -11.57 6.04 -6.82
N LEU A 424 -10.54 6.80 -6.43
CA LEU A 424 -9.16 6.37 -6.43
C LEU A 424 -8.46 6.99 -5.22
N MET A 425 -7.83 6.14 -4.42
CA MET A 425 -7.13 6.52 -3.21
C MET A 425 -5.72 5.96 -3.23
N SER A 426 -4.73 6.76 -2.88
CA SER A 426 -3.38 6.31 -2.54
C SER A 426 -3.19 6.50 -1.03
N VAL A 427 -2.74 5.47 -0.33
CA VAL A 427 -2.44 5.51 1.11
C VAL A 427 -0.98 5.15 1.30
N THR A 428 -0.19 6.05 1.89
CA THR A 428 1.26 5.84 2.09
C THR A 428 1.65 6.15 3.53
N ALA A 429 2.46 5.28 4.13
CA ALA A 429 2.99 5.48 5.47
C ALA A 429 3.81 6.77 5.54
N ALA A 430 3.43 7.66 6.45
CA ALA A 430 3.99 8.99 6.60
C ALA A 430 5.15 8.97 7.61
N LEU A 431 6.29 9.54 7.24
CA LEU A 431 7.44 9.62 8.12
C LEU A 431 7.19 10.48 9.38
N ALA A 432 6.62 11.67 9.20
CA ALA A 432 6.43 12.62 10.30
C ALA A 432 5.35 13.68 10.02
N PHE A 433 4.87 14.30 11.09
CA PHE A 433 4.13 15.56 11.06
C PHE A 433 5.09 16.73 11.39
N PRO A 434 4.94 17.91 10.75
CA PRO A 434 4.01 18.25 9.67
C PRO A 434 4.48 17.74 8.31
N ALA A 435 3.59 17.77 7.31
CA ALA A 435 3.97 17.56 5.91
C ALA A 435 5.15 18.48 5.52
N GLY A 436 6.19 17.91 4.92
CA GLY A 436 7.44 18.58 4.61
C GLY A 436 8.39 18.82 5.80
N GLY A 437 8.10 18.30 6.99
CA GLY A 437 8.94 18.39 8.19
C GLY A 437 8.97 19.76 8.89
N LEU A 438 9.56 19.82 10.08
CA LEU A 438 9.74 21.04 10.87
C LEU A 438 10.92 21.88 10.36
N ARG A 439 10.68 23.17 10.16
CA ARG A 439 11.71 24.18 9.91
C ARG A 439 12.28 24.70 11.23
N PRO A 440 13.53 25.21 11.27
CA PRO A 440 14.09 25.81 12.47
C PRO A 440 13.21 26.93 13.08
N GLY A 441 12.54 27.72 12.24
CA GLY A 441 11.60 28.76 12.68
C GLY A 441 10.29 28.22 13.28
N ASP A 442 9.86 27.02 12.88
CA ASP A 442 8.61 26.43 13.37
C ASP A 442 8.71 26.15 14.87
N CYS A 443 9.83 25.56 15.31
CA CYS A 443 10.02 25.24 16.72
C CYS A 443 10.14 26.48 17.62
N ALA A 444 10.76 27.56 17.13
CA ALA A 444 10.78 28.83 17.83
C ALA A 444 9.36 29.39 18.01
N TRP A 445 8.53 29.34 16.97
CA TRP A 445 7.14 29.80 17.03
C TRP A 445 6.26 28.90 17.91
N ILE A 446 6.40 27.57 17.82
CA ILE A 446 5.67 26.61 18.66
C ILE A 446 5.97 26.85 20.15
N GLY A 447 7.21 27.18 20.50
CA GLY A 447 7.65 27.45 21.87
C GLY A 447 7.15 28.78 22.46
N LEU A 448 6.49 29.64 21.68
CA LEU A 448 5.96 30.91 22.18
C LEU A 448 4.74 30.69 23.08
N ASP A 449 4.85 31.10 24.34
CA ASP A 449 3.75 31.16 25.31
C ASP A 449 3.16 32.57 25.38
N VAL A 450 2.59 33.00 24.25
CA VAL A 450 1.89 34.28 24.11
C VAL A 450 0.38 34.02 23.99
N ALA A 451 -0.45 34.86 24.60
CA ALA A 451 -1.91 34.82 24.44
C ALA A 451 -2.30 35.61 23.17
N ASP A 452 -2.27 34.95 22.02
CA ASP A 452 -2.69 35.49 20.73
C ASP A 452 -3.74 34.57 20.06
N GLY A 453 -4.21 34.93 18.86
CA GLY A 453 -5.16 34.13 18.09
C GLY A 453 -4.66 32.72 17.70
N PHE A 454 -3.37 32.43 17.85
CA PHE A 454 -2.77 31.15 17.53
C PHE A 454 -2.47 30.27 18.75
N ALA A 455 -2.77 30.74 19.98
CA ALA A 455 -2.49 29.99 21.21
C ALA A 455 -3.11 28.58 21.21
N ALA A 456 -4.36 28.46 20.75
CA ALA A 456 -5.04 27.17 20.61
C ALA A 456 -4.36 26.26 19.57
N ALA A 457 -3.91 26.83 18.45
CA ALA A 457 -3.22 26.09 17.40
C ALA A 457 -1.84 25.60 17.88
N ARG A 458 -1.05 26.44 18.57
CA ARG A 458 0.20 26.02 19.20
C ARG A 458 0.00 24.87 20.19
N LYS A 459 -1.04 24.94 21.03
CA LYS A 459 -1.37 23.84 21.96
C LYS A 459 -1.69 22.53 21.22
N ARG A 460 -2.50 22.59 20.15
CA ARG A 460 -2.81 21.41 19.31
C ARG A 460 -1.57 20.84 18.63
N ILE A 461 -0.70 21.70 18.09
CA ILE A 461 0.57 21.30 17.45
C ILE A 461 1.50 20.63 18.48
N ARG A 462 1.67 21.20 19.67
CA ARG A 462 2.45 20.58 20.75
C ARG A 462 1.91 19.21 21.12
N SER A 463 0.59 19.05 21.21
CA SER A 463 -0.03 17.75 21.48
C SER A 463 0.22 16.73 20.37
N ARG A 464 0.15 17.15 19.11
CA ARG A 464 0.41 16.29 17.95
C ARG A 464 1.88 15.88 17.87
N LEU A 465 2.78 16.84 18.05
CA LEU A 465 4.22 16.58 18.11
C LEU A 465 4.59 15.69 19.29
N ALA A 466 3.99 15.86 20.47
CA ALA A 466 4.25 14.97 21.61
C ALA A 466 3.82 13.52 21.34
N ALA A 467 2.79 13.31 20.52
CA ALA A 467 2.40 11.98 20.06
C ALA A 467 3.43 11.41 19.07
N THR A 468 3.91 12.22 18.11
CA THR A 468 5.00 11.84 17.18
C THR A 468 6.33 11.63 17.92
N ASP A 469 6.63 12.40 18.96
CA ASP A 469 7.89 12.33 19.71
C ASP A 469 8.08 10.98 20.38
N ARG A 470 6.99 10.45 20.96
CA ARG A 470 6.97 9.09 21.54
C ARG A 470 7.21 8.00 20.49
N MET A 471 6.91 8.26 19.21
CA MET A 471 7.19 7.32 18.13
C MET A 471 8.69 7.26 17.82
N PHE A 472 9.44 8.36 18.01
CA PHE A 472 10.90 8.35 17.83
C PHE A 472 11.64 7.57 18.93
N ASP A 473 11.10 7.56 20.16
CA ASP A 473 11.67 6.80 21.28
C ASP A 473 11.57 5.27 21.06
N ALA A 474 10.53 4.82 20.35
CA ALA A 474 10.35 3.42 19.91
C ALA A 474 11.10 3.09 18.60
N GLY A 475 11.45 4.12 17.83
CA GLY A 475 11.92 4.03 16.44
C GLY A 475 10.76 4.27 15.47
N VAL A 476 10.93 5.20 14.52
CA VAL A 476 9.89 5.53 13.55
C VAL A 476 9.63 4.35 12.64
N ASP A 477 8.38 3.92 12.60
CA ASP A 477 7.94 2.76 11.83
C ASP A 477 7.24 3.22 10.55
N TYR A 478 8.04 3.75 9.63
CA TYR A 478 7.59 4.21 8.32
C TYR A 478 8.06 3.28 7.19
N ASP A 479 7.48 3.46 6.01
CA ASP A 479 7.90 2.73 4.81
C ASP A 479 9.19 3.30 4.21
N TRP A 480 10.33 2.85 4.72
CA TRP A 480 11.65 3.22 4.20
C TRP A 480 11.86 2.80 2.74
N ALA A 481 11.18 1.75 2.27
CA ALA A 481 11.35 1.25 0.91
C ALA A 481 10.78 2.23 -0.12
N THR A 482 9.61 2.80 0.13
CA THR A 482 9.03 3.82 -0.75
C THR A 482 9.53 5.23 -0.44
N HIS A 483 9.85 5.55 0.81
CA HIS A 483 10.29 6.89 1.20
C HIS A 483 11.76 7.17 0.86
N ASP A 484 12.68 6.24 1.15
CA ASP A 484 14.12 6.48 1.03
C ASP A 484 14.76 5.73 -0.14
N LEU A 485 14.43 4.45 -0.29
CA LEU A 485 15.06 3.57 -1.28
C LEU A 485 14.60 3.91 -2.71
N PHE A 486 13.30 4.09 -2.93
CA PHE A 486 12.78 4.42 -4.26
C PHE A 486 13.36 5.71 -4.86
N PRO A 487 13.44 6.86 -4.15
CA PRO A 487 14.05 8.06 -4.71
C PRO A 487 15.54 7.90 -5.03
N THR A 488 16.26 7.14 -4.21
CA THR A 488 17.68 6.80 -4.45
C THR A 488 17.86 6.15 -5.82
N PHE A 489 16.90 5.34 -6.24
CA PHE A 489 16.89 4.64 -7.53
C PHE A 489 16.61 5.57 -8.71
N LYS A 490 15.94 6.68 -8.44
CA LYS A 490 15.69 7.76 -9.38
C LYS A 490 16.78 8.83 -9.36
N PHE A 491 17.96 8.49 -8.84
CA PHE A 491 19.10 9.39 -8.65
C PHE A 491 18.77 10.58 -7.75
N ASP A 492 17.87 10.43 -6.78
CA ASP A 492 17.62 11.42 -5.74
C ASP A 492 18.09 10.87 -4.39
N PHE A 493 19.28 11.28 -3.96
CA PHE A 493 19.94 10.75 -2.77
C PHE A 493 19.56 11.54 -1.50
N ARG A 494 18.76 12.61 -1.60
CA ARG A 494 18.35 13.43 -0.45
C ARG A 494 17.54 12.64 0.59
N PRO A 495 16.58 11.77 0.22
CA PRO A 495 15.88 10.93 1.19
C PRO A 495 16.82 9.93 1.88
N ALA A 496 17.71 9.27 1.14
CA ALA A 496 18.75 8.41 1.72
C ALA A 496 19.69 9.16 2.66
N ALA A 497 20.04 10.41 2.37
CA ALA A 497 20.80 11.25 3.28
C ALA A 497 20.06 11.47 4.61
N GLY A 498 18.75 11.72 4.55
CA GLY A 498 17.87 11.81 5.73
C GLY A 498 17.83 10.52 6.53
N PHE A 499 17.73 9.36 5.85
CA PHE A 499 17.82 8.05 6.50
C PHE A 499 19.15 7.86 7.24
N LEU A 500 20.28 8.15 6.59
CA LEU A 500 21.60 8.04 7.23
C LEU A 500 21.73 8.98 8.44
N ASP A 501 21.14 10.18 8.35
CA ASP A 501 21.10 11.13 9.46
C ASP A 501 20.26 10.61 10.64
N ARG A 502 19.11 9.96 10.37
CA ARG A 502 18.29 9.27 11.38
C ARG A 502 19.06 8.11 12.04
N VAL A 503 19.75 7.29 11.26
CA VAL A 503 20.59 6.20 11.78
C VAL A 503 21.68 6.76 12.70
N ALA A 504 22.40 7.79 12.27
CA ALA A 504 23.42 8.44 13.11
C ALA A 504 22.80 9.04 14.39
N ALA A 505 21.65 9.70 14.28
CA ALA A 505 20.94 10.28 15.42
C ALA A 505 20.55 9.22 16.46
N ARG A 506 20.04 8.06 16.02
CA ARG A 506 19.70 6.92 16.88
C ARG A 506 20.92 6.39 17.65
N PHE A 507 22.05 6.21 16.96
CA PHE A 507 23.30 5.76 17.61
C PHE A 507 23.82 6.76 18.65
N GLU A 508 23.52 8.05 18.49
CA GLU A 508 23.94 9.11 19.41
C GLU A 508 22.91 9.38 20.50
N GLY A 509 21.78 8.65 20.54
CA GLY A 509 20.70 8.86 21.49
C GLY A 509 20.07 10.25 21.39
N ARG A 510 20.01 10.82 20.18
CA ARG A 510 19.43 12.14 19.92
C ARG A 510 18.23 12.03 18.98
N PRO A 511 17.29 12.99 19.04
CA PRO A 511 16.22 12.98 18.09
C PRO A 511 16.70 13.40 16.68
N PRO A 512 16.03 12.90 15.62
CA PRO A 512 16.35 13.27 14.25
C PRO A 512 15.99 14.72 13.93
N ARG A 513 16.71 15.31 12.96
CA ARG A 513 16.53 16.72 12.57
C ARG A 513 15.21 16.92 11.82
N GLY A 514 14.50 17.99 12.14
CA GLY A 514 13.28 18.37 11.41
C GLY A 514 12.05 17.51 11.73
N GLU A 515 12.17 16.60 12.69
CA GLU A 515 11.11 15.67 13.08
C GLU A 515 10.60 15.92 14.51
N THR A 516 11.39 16.61 15.35
CA THR A 516 11.00 17.08 16.69
C THR A 516 11.40 18.53 16.93
N CYS A 517 10.74 19.16 17.91
CA CYS A 517 11.21 20.42 18.51
C CYS A 517 11.99 20.24 19.82
N THR A 518 12.21 19.00 20.24
CA THR A 518 13.01 18.70 21.44
C THR A 518 14.47 19.06 21.21
N PRO A 519 15.09 19.89 22.08
CA PRO A 519 16.51 20.23 21.97
C PRO A 519 17.39 18.97 22.07
N ALA A 520 18.34 18.81 21.15
CA ALA A 520 19.27 17.69 21.20
C ALA A 520 20.32 17.89 22.31
N ALA A 521 20.59 16.83 23.08
CA ALA A 521 21.69 16.80 24.03
C ALA A 521 23.06 16.90 23.31
N PRO A 522 24.10 17.45 23.97
CA PRO A 522 25.45 17.45 23.43
C PRO A 522 25.97 16.03 23.24
N VAL A 523 26.69 15.82 22.15
CA VAL A 523 27.15 14.50 21.70
C VAL A 523 28.42 14.14 22.44
N GLY A 524 28.46 12.97 23.07
CA GLY A 524 29.70 12.45 23.63
C GLY A 524 30.75 12.25 22.53
N LEU A 525 32.01 12.58 22.80
CA LEU A 525 33.12 12.46 21.85
C LEU A 525 33.23 11.07 21.22
N GLY A 526 32.99 10.00 22.01
CA GLY A 526 33.03 8.62 21.53
C GLY A 526 31.93 8.31 20.51
N ALA A 527 30.68 8.69 20.82
CA ALA A 527 29.55 8.50 19.92
C ALA A 527 29.72 9.31 18.62
N GLY A 528 30.16 10.57 18.73
CA GLY A 528 30.40 11.44 17.57
C GLY A 528 31.53 10.93 16.65
N LEU A 529 32.58 10.33 17.21
CA LEU A 529 33.63 9.68 16.40
C LEU A 529 33.12 8.40 15.73
N ALA A 530 32.30 7.61 16.42
CA ALA A 530 31.74 6.37 15.88
C ALA A 530 30.74 6.62 14.73
N THR A 531 29.95 7.69 14.79
CA THR A 531 28.97 8.05 13.75
C THR A 531 29.54 8.94 12.64
N LEU A 532 30.78 9.43 12.77
CA LEU A 532 31.42 10.27 11.76
C LEU A 532 31.37 9.68 10.34
N PRO A 533 31.61 8.37 10.12
CA PRO A 533 31.48 7.78 8.78
C PRO A 533 30.06 7.89 8.22
N VAL A 534 29.04 7.59 9.03
CA VAL A 534 27.63 7.65 8.64
C VAL A 534 27.22 9.09 8.32
N ARG A 535 27.61 10.05 9.17
CA ARG A 535 27.38 11.48 8.93
C ARG A 535 28.08 12.00 7.67
N THR A 536 29.29 11.51 7.39
CA THR A 536 30.00 11.85 6.15
C THR A 536 29.26 11.30 4.94
N LEU A 537 28.78 10.06 5.00
CA LEU A 537 27.96 9.48 3.93
C LEU A 537 26.65 10.23 3.73
N SER A 538 25.96 10.62 4.82
CA SER A 538 24.75 11.45 4.76
C SER A 538 25.01 12.76 4.02
N LEU A 539 26.08 13.48 4.39
CA LEU A 539 26.45 14.73 3.73
C LEU A 539 26.75 14.51 2.24
N LEU A 540 27.55 13.49 1.91
CA LEU A 540 27.88 13.16 0.53
C LEU A 540 26.66 12.80 -0.31
N ALA A 541 25.71 12.05 0.25
CA ALA A 541 24.44 11.74 -0.39
C ALA A 541 23.60 13.01 -0.61
N ALA A 542 23.46 13.86 0.41
CA ALA A 542 22.69 15.10 0.30
C ALA A 542 23.23 16.05 -0.78
N THR A 543 24.56 16.09 -0.95
CA THR A 543 25.24 17.00 -1.89
C THR A 543 25.76 16.30 -3.15
N PHE A 544 25.32 15.08 -3.42
CA PHE A 544 25.82 14.34 -4.58
C PHE A 544 25.50 15.12 -5.88
N PRO A 545 26.47 15.32 -6.79
CA PRO A 545 26.20 16.00 -8.05
C PRO A 545 25.32 15.13 -8.97
N PHE A 546 24.59 15.74 -9.91
CA PHE A 546 23.73 15.03 -10.88
C PHE A 546 22.52 14.32 -10.29
N GLN A 547 22.01 14.82 -9.16
CA GLN A 547 20.75 14.33 -8.60
C GLN A 547 19.55 14.74 -9.45
N ASN A 548 18.53 13.88 -9.53
CA ASN A 548 17.25 14.24 -10.12
C ASN A 548 16.56 15.30 -9.25
N THR A 549 16.43 16.51 -9.79
CA THR A 549 15.80 17.63 -9.08
C THR A 549 14.28 17.64 -9.20
N ALA A 550 13.71 16.91 -10.17
CA ALA A 550 12.27 16.81 -10.37
C ALA A 550 11.67 15.82 -9.35
N ARG A 551 11.21 16.36 -8.21
CA ARG A 551 10.66 15.54 -7.11
C ARG A 551 9.45 14.70 -7.53
N GLU A 552 8.65 15.16 -8.50
CA GLU A 552 7.53 14.39 -9.04
C GLU A 552 8.00 13.07 -9.71
N ASP A 553 9.19 13.07 -10.31
CA ASP A 553 9.74 11.89 -11.00
C ASP A 553 10.61 10.99 -10.08
N SER A 554 11.06 11.53 -8.94
CA SER A 554 11.89 10.80 -7.98
C SER A 554 11.16 10.32 -6.73
N HIS A 555 10.18 11.07 -6.22
CA HIS A 555 9.39 10.66 -5.04
C HIS A 555 8.24 9.75 -5.43
N THR A 556 7.76 8.95 -4.47
CA THR A 556 6.53 8.18 -4.63
C THR A 556 5.29 9.02 -4.34
N ILE A 557 4.13 8.57 -4.84
CA ILE A 557 2.84 9.28 -4.80
C ILE A 557 2.52 9.90 -3.41
N GLY A 558 2.57 9.13 -2.33
CA GLY A 558 2.24 9.62 -0.99
C GLY A 558 3.42 10.22 -0.19
N ASN A 559 4.61 10.27 -0.78
CA ASN A 559 5.81 10.89 -0.21
C ASN A 559 6.18 12.22 -0.91
N LEU A 560 5.32 12.70 -1.82
CA LEU A 560 5.39 14.03 -2.38
C LEU A 560 4.40 14.95 -1.64
N ASP A 561 4.93 15.74 -0.70
CA ASP A 561 4.15 16.79 -0.04
C ASP A 561 4.19 18.09 -0.86
N PRO A 562 3.08 18.85 -0.95
CA PRO A 562 3.10 20.19 -1.53
C PRO A 562 4.10 21.08 -0.78
N PRO A 563 4.95 21.86 -1.47
CA PRO A 563 5.90 22.73 -0.82
C PRO A 563 5.20 23.82 -0.02
N ARG A 564 5.49 23.86 1.28
CA ARG A 564 5.00 24.91 2.18
C ARG A 564 5.57 26.28 1.77
N PRO A 565 4.77 27.36 1.75
CA PRO A 565 5.26 28.71 1.46
C PRO A 565 6.38 29.15 2.41
N ALA A 566 7.27 30.04 1.95
CA ALA A 566 8.40 30.53 2.76
C ALA A 566 7.94 31.45 3.90
N ALA A 567 6.84 32.17 3.70
CA ALA A 567 6.19 33.01 4.69
C ALA A 567 5.07 32.24 5.41
N GLY A 568 4.69 32.71 6.61
CA GLY A 568 3.62 32.13 7.41
C GLY A 568 4.12 31.20 8.52
N VAL A 569 3.17 30.73 9.32
CA VAL A 569 3.39 29.80 10.45
C VAL A 569 2.53 28.56 10.24
N LEU A 570 2.77 27.49 11.01
CA LEU A 570 2.04 26.22 10.84
C LEU A 570 0.51 26.34 10.97
N ALA A 571 0.02 27.33 11.72
CA ALA A 571 -1.41 27.59 11.89
C ALA A 571 -2.02 28.50 10.80
N ASP A 572 -1.19 29.06 9.92
CA ASP A 572 -1.60 29.96 8.86
C ASP A 572 -1.50 29.24 7.51
N ALA A 573 -2.63 28.74 7.01
CA ALA A 573 -2.67 27.92 5.81
C ALA A 573 -2.54 28.79 4.55
N GLN A 574 -1.38 28.72 3.92
CA GLN A 574 -1.03 29.52 2.74
C GLN A 574 -0.99 28.64 1.48
N GLN A 575 -1.29 29.22 0.33
CA GLN A 575 -1.31 28.49 -0.95
C GLN A 575 0.09 28.06 -1.36
N SER A 576 0.23 26.80 -1.78
CA SER A 576 1.49 26.27 -2.30
C SER A 576 1.79 26.83 -3.68
N ALA A 577 3.06 27.15 -3.96
CA ALA A 577 3.51 27.55 -5.29
C ALA A 577 3.53 26.37 -6.30
N ALA A 578 3.50 25.13 -5.80
CA ALA A 578 3.34 23.92 -6.61
C ALA A 578 2.29 23.03 -5.92
N PRO A 579 0.99 23.21 -6.20
CA PRO A 579 -0.10 22.62 -5.44
C PRO A 579 -0.35 21.14 -5.84
N PHE A 580 0.69 20.32 -5.87
CA PHE A 580 0.62 18.91 -6.23
C PHE A 580 1.26 18.05 -5.15
N GLY A 581 0.72 16.85 -4.95
CA GLY A 581 1.16 15.92 -3.91
C GLY A 581 0.03 15.41 -3.02
N THR A 582 0.32 15.21 -1.75
CA THR A 582 -0.62 14.69 -0.75
C THR A 582 -1.76 15.67 -0.44
N THR A 583 -2.97 15.13 -0.31
CA THR A 583 -4.22 15.90 -0.14
C THR A 583 -4.92 15.62 1.19
N HIS A 584 -4.68 14.45 1.79
CA HIS A 584 -5.35 14.00 3.01
C HIS A 584 -4.37 13.39 4.00
N GLU A 585 -4.81 13.25 5.25
CA GLU A 585 -4.12 12.50 6.30
C GLU A 585 -5.05 11.41 6.87
N LEU A 586 -4.45 10.29 7.31
CA LEU A 586 -5.14 9.17 7.95
C LEU A 586 -4.47 8.82 9.27
N MET A 587 -5.26 8.69 10.33
CA MET A 587 -4.79 8.30 11.66
C MET A 587 -5.70 7.22 12.24
N GLY A 588 -5.12 6.34 13.05
CA GLY A 588 -5.90 5.43 13.90
C GLY A 588 -6.74 6.19 14.91
N LEU A 589 -7.85 5.58 15.35
CA LEU A 589 -8.69 6.16 16.40
C LEU A 589 -8.05 5.97 17.79
N ASP A 590 -7.23 4.94 17.95
CA ASP A 590 -6.53 4.64 19.19
C ASP A 590 -5.08 5.14 19.17
N ALA A 591 -4.47 5.20 20.35
CA ALA A 591 -3.07 5.56 20.48
C ALA A 591 -2.16 4.51 19.80
N PRO A 592 -0.97 4.90 19.31
CA PRO A 592 0.02 3.94 18.78
C PRO A 592 0.25 2.78 19.74
N GLY A 593 0.19 1.54 19.22
CA GLY A 593 0.34 0.31 20.01
C GLY A 593 -0.93 -0.17 20.75
N LEU A 594 -2.03 0.59 20.73
CA LEU A 594 -3.34 0.11 21.20
C LEU A 594 -4.14 -0.56 20.10
N GLU A 595 -3.95 -0.17 18.85
CA GLU A 595 -4.56 -0.87 17.72
C GLU A 595 -3.99 -2.29 17.62
N ARG A 596 -4.88 -3.28 17.60
CA ARG A 596 -4.50 -4.69 17.64
C ARG A 596 -4.64 -5.33 16.28
N HIS A 597 -3.60 -6.05 15.87
CA HIS A 597 -3.74 -7.10 14.87
C HIS A 597 -4.49 -8.28 15.49
N HIS A 598 -5.41 -8.88 14.74
CA HIS A 598 -6.13 -10.07 15.15
C HIS A 598 -5.73 -11.27 14.28
N PRO A 599 -5.23 -12.37 14.88
CA PRO A 599 -4.83 -13.54 14.11
C PRO A 599 -6.00 -14.15 13.33
N TYR A 600 -5.74 -14.47 12.06
CA TYR A 600 -6.65 -15.08 11.09
C TYR A 600 -7.41 -16.26 11.70
N ALA A 601 -6.70 -17.20 12.33
CA ALA A 601 -7.29 -18.44 12.85
C ALA A 601 -8.33 -18.20 13.96
N THR A 602 -8.29 -17.05 14.63
CA THR A 602 -9.20 -16.67 15.72
C THR A 602 -10.19 -15.58 15.35
N LEU A 603 -10.19 -15.13 14.09
CA LEU A 603 -10.92 -13.93 13.68
C LEU A 603 -12.44 -14.04 13.83
N ALA A 604 -13.00 -15.24 13.67
CA ALA A 604 -14.43 -15.49 13.87
C ALA A 604 -14.89 -15.15 15.30
N ASP A 605 -14.04 -15.43 16.30
CA ASP A 605 -14.33 -15.21 17.72
C ASP A 605 -13.74 -13.90 18.26
N ALA A 606 -12.99 -13.15 17.44
CA ALA A 606 -12.33 -11.92 17.86
C ALA A 606 -13.36 -10.83 18.24
N ALA A 607 -13.06 -10.06 19.29
CA ALA A 607 -13.87 -8.93 19.74
C ALA A 607 -13.64 -7.68 18.86
N ILE A 608 -13.87 -7.82 17.56
CA ILE A 608 -13.72 -6.75 16.56
C ILE A 608 -15.11 -6.29 16.14
N ASP A 609 -15.34 -4.99 16.19
CA ASP A 609 -16.53 -4.34 15.67
C ASP A 609 -16.16 -3.39 14.51
N CYS A 610 -16.97 -3.41 13.46
CA CYS A 610 -16.85 -2.51 12.31
C CYS A 610 -18.25 -1.96 12.01
N PRO A 611 -18.75 -1.06 12.89
CA PRO A 611 -20.09 -0.56 12.80
C PRO A 611 -20.30 0.16 11.47
N ARG A 612 -21.54 0.12 10.99
CA ARG A 612 -21.93 0.88 9.80
C ARG A 612 -21.69 2.37 10.03
N SER A 613 -21.09 3.03 9.03
CA SER A 613 -20.70 4.43 9.05
C SER A 613 -21.31 5.12 7.84
N ASP A 614 -22.62 5.35 7.90
CA ASP A 614 -23.33 6.08 6.85
C ASP A 614 -23.18 7.60 7.03
N ARG A 615 -23.21 8.34 5.92
CA ARG A 615 -23.28 9.80 5.83
C ARG A 615 -22.14 10.57 6.49
N TRP A 616 -21.13 9.89 7.02
CA TRP A 616 -20.08 10.56 7.79
C TRP A 616 -19.32 11.58 6.94
N LEU A 617 -19.11 11.32 5.64
CA LEU A 617 -18.36 12.21 4.78
C LEU A 617 -19.18 13.48 4.46
N THR A 618 -20.47 13.32 4.17
CA THR A 618 -21.40 14.46 4.04
C THR A 618 -21.43 15.30 5.31
N ARG A 619 -21.55 14.66 6.48
CA ARG A 619 -21.59 15.34 7.78
C ARG A 619 -20.26 16.02 8.13
N ALA A 620 -19.12 15.43 7.79
CA ALA A 620 -17.81 16.03 8.00
C ALA A 620 -17.63 17.30 7.13
N ARG A 621 -18.09 17.26 5.87
CA ARG A 621 -18.10 18.42 4.97
C ARG A 621 -19.02 19.52 5.50
N LEU A 622 -20.22 19.18 5.96
CA LEU A 622 -21.18 20.14 6.54
C LEU A 622 -20.69 20.79 7.82
N ALA A 623 -19.94 20.07 8.66
CA ALA A 623 -19.31 20.62 9.87
C ALA A 623 -18.32 21.76 9.57
N ARG A 624 -17.84 21.84 8.33
CA ARG A 624 -16.93 22.87 7.82
C ARG A 624 -17.60 23.83 6.85
N ALA A 625 -18.91 24.07 6.99
CA ALA A 625 -19.62 25.06 6.17
C ALA A 625 -18.96 26.46 6.21
N ASP A 626 -18.36 26.85 7.34
CA ASP A 626 -17.57 28.08 7.51
C ASP A 626 -16.33 28.15 6.59
N ARG A 627 -15.83 26.99 6.18
CA ARG A 627 -14.69 26.83 5.26
C ARG A 627 -15.09 26.24 3.91
N ARG A 628 -16.38 26.32 3.55
CA ARG A 628 -16.92 25.76 2.31
C ARG A 628 -16.60 24.25 2.18
N GLY A 629 -16.66 23.52 3.30
CA GLY A 629 -16.33 22.11 3.38
C GLY A 629 -14.83 21.79 3.44
N ASN A 630 -13.93 22.74 3.21
CA ASN A 630 -12.50 22.48 3.29
C ASN A 630 -12.03 22.17 4.71
N PHE A 631 -10.95 21.41 4.84
CA PHE A 631 -10.44 20.96 6.14
C PHE A 631 -11.46 20.17 6.98
N TRP A 632 -12.31 19.38 6.32
CA TRP A 632 -13.19 18.44 7.01
C TRP A 632 -12.38 17.35 7.73
N ASP A 633 -12.97 16.84 8.79
CA ASP A 633 -12.37 15.85 9.68
C ASP A 633 -13.47 14.85 10.05
N SER A 634 -13.22 13.57 9.80
CA SER A 634 -14.16 12.49 10.08
C SER A 634 -14.54 12.35 11.57
N THR A 635 -13.81 13.00 12.48
CA THR A 635 -14.14 13.06 13.92
C THR A 635 -14.96 14.29 14.32
N ASP A 636 -15.07 15.29 13.43
CA ASP A 636 -15.82 16.53 13.64
C ASP A 636 -17.03 16.52 12.70
N LEU A 637 -18.11 15.87 13.14
CA LEU A 637 -19.30 15.62 12.33
C LEU A 637 -20.43 16.59 12.69
N ALA A 638 -21.12 17.12 11.67
CA ALA A 638 -22.35 17.88 11.86
C ALA A 638 -23.42 17.03 12.58
N PRO A 639 -24.45 17.63 13.20
CA PRO A 639 -25.54 16.89 13.82
C PRO A 639 -26.18 15.89 12.86
N ARG A 640 -26.73 14.80 13.40
CA ARG A 640 -27.42 13.76 12.62
C ARG A 640 -28.64 14.33 11.90
N PHE A 641 -28.96 13.77 10.73
CA PHE A 641 -30.12 14.26 9.97
C PHE A 641 -31.43 13.85 10.67
N PRO A 642 -32.44 14.74 10.80
CA PRO A 642 -33.64 14.45 11.60
C PRO A 642 -34.60 13.40 11.01
N GLN A 643 -34.38 12.94 9.77
CA GLN A 643 -35.44 12.36 8.94
C GLN A 643 -35.35 10.85 8.67
N GLU A 644 -34.36 10.15 9.21
CA GLU A 644 -34.26 8.68 9.14
C GLU A 644 -33.69 8.09 10.44
N ASP A 645 -34.03 6.85 10.75
CA ASP A 645 -33.59 6.15 11.96
C ASP A 645 -32.06 6.23 12.13
N SER A 646 -31.66 7.07 13.07
CA SER A 646 -30.30 7.58 13.35
C SER A 646 -29.26 6.55 13.83
N LEU A 647 -29.44 5.26 13.53
CA LEU A 647 -28.68 4.16 14.13
C LEU A 647 -27.30 3.93 13.50
N HIS A 648 -27.10 4.36 12.26
CA HIS A 648 -25.90 3.99 11.48
C HIS A 648 -25.01 5.17 11.07
N GLU A 649 -25.29 6.38 11.55
CA GLU A 649 -24.48 7.57 11.27
C GLU A 649 -23.28 7.72 12.23
N ASN A 650 -22.47 6.66 12.35
CA ASN A 650 -21.23 6.65 13.14
C ASN A 650 -20.06 7.20 12.31
N GLY A 651 -18.98 7.63 12.97
CA GLY A 651 -17.73 7.95 12.28
C GLY A 651 -17.03 6.69 11.75
N PRO A 652 -16.12 6.83 10.78
CA PRO A 652 -15.36 5.71 10.23
C PRO A 652 -14.38 5.14 11.25
N ALA A 653 -13.95 3.89 11.06
CA ALA A 653 -13.05 3.16 11.96
C ALA A 653 -11.60 3.69 11.96
N ALA A 654 -11.28 4.62 11.08
CA ALA A 654 -10.04 5.39 11.07
C ALA A 654 -10.35 6.86 10.78
N ARG A 655 -9.55 7.77 11.33
CA ARG A 655 -9.74 9.21 11.15
C ARG A 655 -9.15 9.67 9.83
N PHE A 656 -10.01 10.02 8.88
CA PHE A 656 -9.68 10.76 7.67
C PHE A 656 -9.73 12.27 7.91
N LEU A 657 -8.75 12.99 7.38
CA LEU A 657 -8.69 14.46 7.39
C LEU A 657 -8.42 14.97 5.98
N HIS A 658 -9.23 15.91 5.51
CA HIS A 658 -8.99 16.63 4.27
C HIS A 658 -8.07 17.84 4.48
N GLY A 659 -7.15 18.04 3.55
CA GLY A 659 -6.10 19.04 3.66
C GLY A 659 -5.05 18.69 4.72
N LEU A 660 -3.98 19.47 4.73
CA LEU A 660 -2.85 19.26 5.63
C LEU A 660 -2.97 20.21 6.82
N GLN A 661 -3.91 19.92 7.72
CA GLN A 661 -4.19 20.80 8.86
C GLN A 661 -2.96 21.04 9.73
N LEU A 662 -2.75 22.29 10.14
CA LEU A 662 -1.64 22.71 11.00
C LEU A 662 -0.24 22.48 10.37
N THR A 663 -0.16 22.47 9.04
CA THR A 663 1.12 22.37 8.32
C THR A 663 1.53 23.67 7.61
N GLY A 664 0.74 24.74 7.73
CA GLY A 664 0.92 26.00 7.01
C GLY A 664 0.59 25.92 5.50
N ILE A 665 -0.02 24.83 5.06
CA ILE A 665 -0.38 24.58 3.65
C ILE A 665 -1.90 24.62 3.51
N ALA A 666 -2.41 25.44 2.60
CA ALA A 666 -3.82 25.44 2.19
C ALA A 666 -4.17 24.15 1.42
N PRO A 667 -5.42 23.68 1.44
CA PRO A 667 -5.82 22.50 0.70
C PRO A 667 -5.57 22.71 -0.79
N ILE A 668 -4.94 21.72 -1.43
CA ILE A 668 -4.66 21.74 -2.87
C ILE A 668 -5.77 21.07 -3.70
N THR A 669 -6.81 20.60 -3.03
CA THR A 669 -8.00 19.97 -3.61
C THR A 669 -9.26 20.56 -3.00
N ARG A 670 -10.37 20.37 -3.70
CA ARG A 670 -11.72 20.73 -3.24
C ARG A 670 -12.27 19.70 -2.26
N PRO A 671 -13.25 20.07 -1.42
CA PRO A 671 -13.78 19.16 -0.39
C PRO A 671 -14.42 17.89 -0.94
N ASN A 672 -14.89 17.93 -2.19
CA ASN A 672 -15.56 16.85 -2.90
C ASN A 672 -14.66 16.13 -3.91
N ASP A 673 -13.35 16.43 -3.92
CA ASP A 673 -12.41 15.80 -4.84
C ASP A 673 -12.39 14.26 -4.65
N PRO A 674 -12.60 13.46 -5.71
CA PRO A 674 -12.68 12.01 -5.61
C PRO A 674 -11.31 11.30 -5.60
N PHE A 675 -10.21 12.05 -5.70
CA PHE A 675 -8.84 11.54 -5.76
C PHE A 675 -8.08 11.82 -4.45
N TRP A 676 -7.95 10.80 -3.61
CA TRP A 676 -7.40 10.96 -2.27
C TRP A 676 -5.95 10.49 -2.20
N ASN A 677 -4.99 11.40 -2.09
CA ASN A 677 -3.58 11.07 -1.83
C ASN A 677 -3.29 11.26 -0.34
N VAL A 678 -3.23 10.15 0.38
CA VAL A 678 -3.38 10.09 1.82
C VAL A 678 -2.07 9.70 2.49
N ARG A 679 -1.63 10.55 3.42
CA ARG A 679 -0.51 10.28 4.34
C ARG A 679 -1.06 9.58 5.57
N ALA A 680 -0.68 8.32 5.79
CA ALA A 680 -1.16 7.53 6.92
C ALA A 680 -0.08 7.41 8.00
N PHE A 681 -0.42 7.72 9.24
CA PHE A 681 0.53 7.62 10.37
C PHE A 681 0.58 6.18 10.92
N ASP A 682 1.61 5.86 11.71
CA ASP A 682 1.91 4.50 12.16
C ASP A 682 0.76 3.83 12.92
N ASN A 683 -0.16 4.59 13.51
CA ASN A 683 -1.36 4.04 14.15
C ASN A 683 -2.51 3.74 13.17
N ALA A 684 -2.33 3.88 11.86
CA ALA A 684 -3.30 3.48 10.83
C ALA A 684 -2.66 2.64 9.72
N LEU A 685 -1.42 2.95 9.35
CA LEU A 685 -0.63 2.18 8.40
C LEU A 685 0.83 2.23 8.86
N SER A 686 1.24 1.21 9.59
CA SER A 686 2.62 1.12 10.08
C SER A 686 3.52 0.52 8.99
N ARG A 687 4.71 1.09 8.73
CA ARG A 687 5.71 0.55 7.78
C ARG A 687 5.18 0.20 6.37
N HIS A 688 5.94 -0.61 5.63
CA HIS A 688 5.59 -1.08 4.29
C HIS A 688 4.42 -2.08 4.29
N ASP A 689 4.37 -2.98 5.29
CA ASP A 689 3.47 -4.15 5.34
C ASP A 689 2.37 -4.04 6.43
N GLY A 690 2.19 -2.87 7.07
CA GLY A 690 1.32 -2.74 8.25
C GLY A 690 -0.09 -2.28 7.92
N TYR A 691 -0.56 -2.67 6.75
CA TYR A 691 -1.95 -2.53 6.33
C TYR A 691 -2.86 -3.60 6.97
N ARG A 692 -2.39 -4.32 7.99
CA ARG A 692 -3.11 -5.44 8.64
C ARG A 692 -3.92 -5.04 9.86
N LEU A 693 -3.92 -3.76 10.23
CA LEU A 693 -4.68 -3.26 11.36
C LEU A 693 -6.18 -3.40 11.06
N SER A 694 -6.95 -3.99 11.97
CA SER A 694 -8.39 -4.23 11.75
C SER A 694 -9.17 -2.92 11.56
N SER A 695 -8.74 -1.83 12.20
CA SER A 695 -9.23 -0.45 12.01
C SER A 695 -9.06 0.01 10.56
N PHE A 696 -7.87 -0.18 9.99
CA PHE A 696 -7.55 0.15 8.61
C PHE A 696 -8.37 -0.67 7.63
N ILE A 697 -8.43 -1.99 7.83
CA ILE A 697 -9.23 -2.90 6.99
C ILE A 697 -10.70 -2.49 7.05
N CYS A 698 -11.25 -2.23 8.24
CA CYS A 698 -12.63 -1.77 8.41
C CYS A 698 -12.87 -0.45 7.68
N ALA A 699 -12.01 0.56 7.88
CA ALA A 699 -12.16 1.87 7.26
C ALA A 699 -12.16 1.79 5.72
N LEU A 700 -11.30 0.98 5.11
CA LEU A 700 -11.31 0.78 3.66
C LEU A 700 -12.58 0.09 3.17
N ASN A 701 -13.06 -0.93 3.89
CA ASN A 701 -14.30 -1.62 3.54
C ASN A 701 -15.53 -0.70 3.70
N GLN A 702 -15.57 0.16 4.72
CA GLN A 702 -16.64 1.15 4.93
C GLN A 702 -16.81 2.11 3.73
N LEU A 703 -15.72 2.49 3.05
CA LEU A 703 -15.78 3.34 1.85
C LEU A 703 -16.55 2.68 0.67
N VAL A 704 -16.73 1.36 0.70
CA VAL A 704 -17.41 0.60 -0.37
C VAL A 704 -18.72 0.00 0.13
N MET A 705 -18.72 -0.59 1.32
CA MET A 705 -19.88 -1.25 1.91
C MET A 705 -20.97 -0.24 2.31
N ASP A 706 -20.60 0.91 2.88
CA ASP A 706 -21.52 1.84 3.53
C ASP A 706 -21.88 3.04 2.64
N ASP A 707 -23.02 3.68 2.90
CA ASP A 707 -23.40 4.90 2.18
C ASP A 707 -22.82 6.12 2.89
N ILE A 708 -21.56 6.44 2.58
CA ILE A 708 -20.82 7.51 3.27
C ILE A 708 -21.25 8.94 2.87
N THR A 709 -22.03 9.11 1.79
CA THR A 709 -22.36 10.44 1.21
C THR A 709 -23.82 10.71 0.85
N ASP A 710 -24.75 9.75 1.00
CA ASP A 710 -26.14 9.78 0.51
C ASP A 710 -26.32 9.39 -0.97
N ALA A 711 -25.33 8.70 -1.52
CA ALA A 711 -25.39 8.13 -2.86
C ALA A 711 -24.82 6.70 -2.84
N PRO A 712 -25.58 5.69 -3.27
CA PRO A 712 -25.09 4.32 -3.24
C PRO A 712 -23.87 4.15 -4.16
N ALA A 713 -22.93 3.31 -3.74
CA ALA A 713 -21.76 2.96 -4.55
C ALA A 713 -22.19 2.19 -5.81
N ALA A 714 -22.06 2.79 -6.99
CA ALA A 714 -22.24 2.12 -8.28
C ALA A 714 -20.88 1.79 -8.92
N MET A 715 -20.79 0.69 -9.67
CA MET A 715 -19.64 0.39 -10.53
C MET A 715 -19.78 1.12 -11.88
N SER A 716 -18.69 1.28 -12.63
CA SER A 716 -18.66 2.09 -13.86
C SER A 716 -19.68 1.63 -14.91
N ASP A 717 -19.99 0.33 -14.98
CA ASP A 717 -20.86 -0.26 -16.01
C ASP A 717 -22.36 -0.19 -15.63
N HIS A 718 -22.70 0.26 -14.41
CA HIS A 718 -24.09 0.40 -13.96
C HIS A 718 -24.75 1.74 -14.36
N GLN A 719 -24.02 2.66 -14.99
CA GLN A 719 -24.62 3.84 -15.58
C GLN A 719 -24.93 3.57 -17.06
N ASP A 720 -26.10 2.96 -17.28
CA ASP A 720 -26.76 2.96 -18.57
C ASP A 720 -26.76 4.38 -19.14
N VAL A 721 -26.27 4.49 -20.38
CA VAL A 721 -26.32 5.69 -21.21
C VAL A 721 -27.78 6.14 -21.31
N PRO A 722 -28.20 7.28 -20.74
CA PRO A 722 -29.51 7.84 -21.04
C PRO A 722 -29.38 8.48 -22.43
N GLY A 723 -29.81 7.78 -23.48
CA GLY A 723 -29.90 8.40 -24.82
C GLY A 723 -29.59 7.52 -26.04
N ARG A 724 -30.00 6.24 -26.05
CA ARG A 724 -30.41 5.58 -27.30
C ARG A 724 -31.80 5.00 -27.17
#